data_AF-A0AAU4D0P7-F1
#
_entry.id   AF-A0AAU4D0P7-F1
#
_cell.length_a   1.000
_cell.length_b   1.000
_cell.length_c   1.000
_cell.angle_alpha   90.00
_cell.angle_beta   90.00
_cell.angle_gamma   90.00
#
_symmetry.space_group_name_H-M   'P 1'
#
loop_
_entity.id
_entity.type
_entity.pdbx_description
1 polymer ?
#
loop_
_entity_poly.entity_id
_entity_poly.type
_entity_poly.pdbx_seq_one_letter_code
_entity_poly.pdbx_strand_id
1 'polypeptide(L)'
;MSQTEESPAGEEAPQQSCQRPGCSGSYEDVGGGELYCDECGLAPVVSASGMVNSPPTGITGGGRGSRGSGSSSSRSSRTSARSSQSRRSVSGRLIGALSGRTTGRSVSVRSSGKTAGSSGRARLGVGLVQVPDVPRPDPRSMVLETAEVPERKRFCSRSDCGAPVGRARGERPGRTEGFCTKCGHPYSFVPKLHSGDIVRGQYEVVGCLAHGGLGWIYLAIDRAVSDRWVVLKGLLDTGDQDAMAAAISERRFLAEIEHSNIVRIYNFVEHLDQRTGSLDGYIVMEYVGGKSLKEIANDRRTPDGRRDPLPVEQACAYGIEALEALGHLHSRNLLYCDFKVDNAIQTEDQLKLIDMGAVRRMDDDESAIYGTVGYQAPEVADVGPSVASDLYTVARTLAVLTFDFQGYTNVFVDSLPDPDNIEVFRQYESFYRLLVRATDPDPARRFASAQEMSEQLTGVLREVVSLQTGRARPAMSTIFGPEVKVTDTELFAKLDGEVSRLGTRRDRPTARNGGSASGTAALPAGGAAVPVRLTRQLDTAAAALALPVPRVDPGDPNAGFLAGLIASAPTELITALHAAPSGSLELRLRELRARLEMGEFTIALATLDALERDHPDDWRVVWYRGVAALATGDHENAALSFDAIYDAFPGEPAPKLALGLCAEVLGQLDNAAEYYRLVWTTDPSFVSSAFGLARVRLTAGDRQNAVHTLESVPEASIHYTAARVAAVRARLRHRTEATLGSGAVSPGAVLPGAVSPGSAPSGKAPDAPFLDDLTAAAGQVEALGGYGLDAVRREQLSTEVLGCALDWVLSGGQGAAPPAGGRVLLGSALDERGLRFGLERSYRTLARLAPGGEERIDLVERANRYRPRTWV
;
A
#
# COMPACT_ATOMS: atom_id res chain seq x y z
N MET A 1 -51.64 -12.44 -71.46
CA MET A 1 -52.01 -11.10 -70.97
C MET A 1 -52.78 -11.31 -69.68
N SER A 2 -52.07 -11.51 -68.58
CA SER A 2 -51.75 -10.46 -67.60
C SER A 2 -53.00 -10.02 -66.83
N GLN A 3 -53.26 -10.65 -65.69
CA GLN A 3 -54.04 -10.06 -64.61
C GLN A 3 -53.31 -10.30 -63.29
N THR A 4 -52.98 -9.18 -62.67
CA THR A 4 -52.60 -8.99 -61.28
C THR A 4 -53.83 -9.16 -60.39
N GLU A 5 -53.72 -9.89 -59.28
CA GLU A 5 -54.66 -9.80 -58.16
C GLU A 5 -53.91 -9.67 -56.83
N GLU A 6 -54.46 -8.79 -56.00
CA GLU A 6 -53.97 -8.24 -54.74
C GLU A 6 -53.96 -9.25 -53.58
N SER A 7 -53.07 -9.04 -52.61
CA SER A 7 -53.07 -9.71 -51.31
C SER A 7 -54.07 -9.05 -50.34
N PRO A 8 -54.85 -9.82 -49.55
CA PRO A 8 -55.63 -9.26 -48.46
C PRO A 8 -54.86 -9.28 -47.13
N ALA A 9 -55.29 -8.36 -46.26
CA ALA A 9 -54.79 -8.04 -44.93
C ALA A 9 -54.82 -9.22 -43.93
N GLY A 10 -53.92 -9.17 -42.94
CA GLY A 10 -53.79 -10.15 -41.87
C GLY A 10 -54.90 -10.09 -40.83
N GLU A 11 -55.39 -11.26 -40.44
CA GLU A 11 -56.27 -11.48 -39.29
C GLU A 11 -55.44 -11.49 -37.98
N GLU A 12 -55.82 -10.67 -37.00
CA GLU A 12 -55.33 -10.74 -35.62
C GLU A 12 -55.88 -12.02 -34.94
N ALA A 13 -55.00 -12.83 -34.36
CA ALA A 13 -55.38 -14.02 -33.59
C ALA A 13 -56.10 -13.64 -32.27
N PRO A 14 -57.10 -14.42 -31.81
CA PRO A 14 -57.88 -14.10 -30.62
C PRO A 14 -57.04 -14.23 -29.33
N GLN A 15 -57.02 -13.17 -28.50
CA GLN A 15 -56.41 -13.14 -27.17
C GLN A 15 -57.13 -14.13 -26.23
N GLN A 16 -56.43 -15.15 -25.73
CA GLN A 16 -57.00 -16.15 -24.81
C GLN A 16 -57.05 -15.59 -23.40
N SER A 17 -58.18 -15.66 -22.69
CA SER A 17 -58.27 -15.23 -21.29
C SER A 17 -57.56 -16.18 -20.32
N CYS A 18 -57.04 -15.65 -19.22
CA CYS A 18 -56.37 -16.39 -18.17
C CYS A 18 -57.33 -17.38 -17.53
N GLN A 19 -56.88 -18.61 -17.35
CA GLN A 19 -57.72 -19.71 -16.83
C GLN A 19 -57.63 -19.87 -15.31
N ARG A 20 -56.91 -18.98 -14.61
CA ARG A 20 -56.70 -19.08 -13.17
C ARG A 20 -57.83 -18.42 -12.38
N PRO A 21 -58.31 -19.03 -11.28
CA PRO A 21 -59.34 -18.44 -10.44
C PRO A 21 -58.88 -17.07 -9.90
N GLY A 22 -59.67 -16.02 -10.14
CA GLY A 22 -59.39 -14.66 -9.65
C GLY A 22 -58.45 -13.82 -10.53
N CYS A 23 -58.07 -14.29 -11.73
CA CYS A 23 -57.28 -13.52 -12.69
C CYS A 23 -58.16 -13.16 -13.90
N SER A 24 -58.30 -11.87 -14.19
CA SER A 24 -59.04 -11.30 -15.33
C SER A 24 -58.22 -11.11 -16.61
N GLY A 25 -56.90 -11.33 -16.52
CA GLY A 25 -55.94 -11.11 -17.60
C GLY A 25 -56.11 -12.02 -18.81
N SER A 26 -55.32 -11.76 -19.84
CA SER A 26 -55.23 -12.51 -21.10
C SER A 26 -53.80 -13.03 -21.35
N TYR A 27 -53.67 -14.17 -22.02
CA TYR A 27 -52.41 -14.74 -22.45
C TYR A 27 -51.90 -14.00 -23.68
N GLU A 28 -50.71 -13.44 -23.56
CA GLU A 28 -49.99 -12.76 -24.62
C GLU A 28 -48.72 -13.55 -24.98
N ASP A 29 -48.36 -13.57 -26.27
CA ASP A 29 -47.07 -14.12 -26.71
C ASP A 29 -45.96 -13.13 -26.33
N VAL A 30 -45.07 -13.57 -25.46
CA VAL A 30 -43.97 -12.73 -24.96
C VAL A 30 -42.66 -12.95 -25.73
N GLY A 31 -42.71 -13.59 -26.89
CA GLY A 31 -41.58 -13.86 -27.78
C GLY A 31 -40.96 -15.24 -27.52
N GLY A 32 -40.69 -15.98 -28.61
CA GLY A 32 -40.21 -17.36 -28.56
C GLY A 32 -41.30 -18.43 -28.68
N GLY A 33 -42.58 -18.03 -28.90
CA GLY A 33 -43.71 -18.95 -29.03
C GLY A 33 -44.34 -19.37 -27.70
N GLU A 34 -43.98 -18.72 -26.59
CA GLU A 34 -44.52 -19.00 -25.26
C GLU A 34 -45.53 -17.91 -24.84
N LEU A 35 -46.71 -18.36 -24.42
CA LEU A 35 -47.82 -17.53 -23.97
C LEU A 35 -47.74 -17.32 -22.44
N TYR A 36 -47.94 -16.07 -21.96
CA TYR A 36 -48.00 -15.74 -20.54
C TYR A 36 -49.15 -14.77 -20.26
N CYS A 37 -49.81 -14.93 -19.11
CA CYS A 37 -50.90 -14.03 -18.74
C CYS A 37 -50.36 -12.63 -18.41
N ASP A 38 -50.96 -11.59 -18.99
CA ASP A 38 -50.64 -10.17 -18.78
C ASP A 38 -50.89 -9.66 -17.35
N GLU A 39 -51.77 -10.31 -16.58
CA GLU A 39 -52.15 -9.91 -15.22
C GLU A 39 -51.50 -10.78 -14.13
N CYS A 40 -51.42 -12.11 -14.29
CA CYS A 40 -50.78 -12.97 -13.28
C CYS A 40 -49.37 -13.45 -13.67
N GLY A 41 -48.90 -13.17 -14.88
CA GLY A 41 -47.55 -13.51 -15.34
C GLY A 41 -47.27 -15.00 -15.54
N LEU A 42 -48.30 -15.85 -15.48
CA LEU A 42 -48.16 -17.32 -15.53
C LEU A 42 -48.54 -17.85 -16.90
N ALA A 43 -47.84 -18.90 -17.35
CA ALA A 43 -48.16 -19.60 -18.58
C ALA A 43 -49.53 -20.33 -18.50
N PRO A 44 -50.16 -20.64 -19.65
CA PRO A 44 -51.40 -21.40 -19.72
C PRO A 44 -51.39 -22.66 -18.87
N VAL A 45 -52.45 -22.85 -18.09
CA VAL A 45 -52.66 -24.08 -17.32
C VAL A 45 -52.99 -25.20 -18.31
N VAL A 46 -52.06 -26.12 -18.53
CA VAL A 46 -52.28 -27.29 -19.38
C VAL A 46 -53.28 -28.21 -18.70
N SER A 47 -54.41 -28.51 -19.35
CA SER A 47 -55.36 -29.51 -18.88
C SER A 47 -54.77 -30.92 -19.01
N ALA A 48 -55.31 -31.88 -18.24
CA ALA A 48 -54.80 -33.25 -18.07
C ALA A 48 -54.84 -34.16 -19.33
N SER A 49 -55.03 -33.63 -20.54
CA SER A 49 -55.12 -34.44 -21.76
C SER A 49 -54.77 -33.67 -23.05
N GLY A 50 -53.51 -33.72 -23.48
CA GLY A 50 -53.15 -33.56 -24.91
C GLY A 50 -51.98 -32.62 -25.23
N MET A 51 -50.89 -33.19 -25.76
CA MET A 51 -49.62 -32.57 -26.12
C MET A 51 -49.65 -31.71 -27.40
N VAL A 52 -48.84 -30.64 -27.44
CA VAL A 52 -47.92 -30.36 -28.57
C VAL A 52 -46.53 -30.05 -27.97
N ASN A 53 -45.50 -30.67 -28.54
CA ASN A 53 -44.13 -30.72 -28.03
C ASN A 53 -43.39 -29.38 -28.07
N SER A 54 -42.54 -29.14 -27.05
CA SER A 54 -41.24 -28.48 -27.20
C SER A 54 -40.17 -29.35 -26.53
N PRO A 55 -38.95 -29.48 -27.10
CA PRO A 55 -37.92 -30.38 -26.60
C PRO A 55 -37.25 -29.87 -25.30
N PRO A 56 -36.67 -30.77 -24.48
CA PRO A 56 -36.36 -30.50 -23.08
C PRO A 56 -34.90 -30.07 -22.84
N THR A 57 -34.70 -29.11 -21.92
CA THR A 57 -33.58 -29.06 -20.95
C THR A 57 -34.07 -28.17 -19.80
N GLY A 58 -34.12 -28.51 -18.52
CA GLY A 58 -33.45 -29.57 -17.76
C GLY A 58 -32.99 -28.96 -16.43
N ILE A 59 -33.91 -28.68 -15.51
CA ILE A 59 -33.65 -28.32 -14.10
C ILE A 59 -33.97 -29.56 -13.26
N THR A 60 -33.04 -30.03 -12.44
CA THR A 60 -33.31 -31.02 -11.38
C THR A 60 -32.97 -30.44 -10.02
N GLY A 61 -34.00 -30.24 -9.19
CA GLY A 61 -33.88 -30.07 -7.74
C GLY A 61 -34.12 -31.40 -7.00
N GLY A 62 -33.41 -31.59 -5.88
CA GLY A 62 -33.44 -32.79 -5.03
C GLY A 62 -34.74 -32.99 -4.25
N GLY A 63 -35.13 -34.23 -3.97
CA GLY A 63 -34.97 -34.95 -2.68
C GLY A 63 -36.33 -35.61 -2.37
N ARG A 64 -36.53 -36.75 -1.69
CA ARG A 64 -35.78 -37.65 -0.78
C ARG A 64 -36.45 -39.05 -0.84
N GLY A 65 -35.76 -40.11 -0.41
CA GLY A 65 -36.38 -41.17 0.41
C GLY A 65 -36.32 -42.64 -0.06
N SER A 66 -35.50 -43.42 0.65
CA SER A 66 -35.74 -44.81 1.12
C SER A 66 -35.05 -46.01 0.43
N ARG A 67 -34.16 -46.62 1.25
CA ARG A 67 -33.90 -48.07 1.46
C ARG A 67 -33.38 -48.96 0.32
N GLY A 68 -32.06 -49.16 0.35
CA GLY A 68 -31.41 -50.47 0.63
C GLY A 68 -31.40 -51.56 -0.45
N SER A 69 -30.23 -51.81 -1.05
CA SER A 69 -29.53 -53.11 -1.05
C SER A 69 -28.24 -53.00 -1.88
N GLY A 70 -27.16 -53.61 -1.36
CA GLY A 70 -25.80 -53.43 -1.86
C GLY A 70 -25.50 -54.14 -3.18
N SER A 71 -24.56 -53.56 -3.92
CA SER A 71 -23.56 -54.34 -4.65
C SER A 71 -22.32 -53.48 -4.90
N SER A 72 -21.18 -54.11 -4.70
CA SER A 72 -19.83 -53.60 -4.84
C SER A 72 -19.43 -53.45 -6.31
N SER A 73 -18.97 -52.28 -6.72
CA SER A 73 -18.04 -52.15 -7.86
C SER A 73 -17.22 -50.85 -7.82
N SER A 74 -15.92 -51.08 -7.99
CA SER A 74 -14.78 -50.19 -8.22
C SER A 74 -15.05 -48.80 -8.81
N ARG A 75 -14.70 -47.76 -8.03
CA ARG A 75 -14.57 -46.36 -8.47
C ARG A 75 -13.29 -46.18 -9.29
N SER A 76 -13.44 -45.73 -10.54
CA SER A 76 -12.37 -45.11 -11.33
C SER A 76 -12.62 -43.59 -11.37
N SER A 77 -11.88 -42.87 -10.53
CA SER A 77 -11.89 -41.40 -10.48
C SER A 77 -11.05 -40.84 -11.64
N ARG A 78 -11.73 -40.30 -12.66
CA ARG A 78 -11.10 -39.39 -13.62
C ARG A 78 -11.00 -38.01 -12.99
N THR A 79 -9.81 -37.68 -12.51
CA THR A 79 -9.40 -36.35 -12.05
C THR A 79 -9.21 -35.44 -13.27
N SER A 80 -10.10 -34.46 -13.43
CA SER A 80 -9.88 -33.34 -14.36
C SER A 80 -8.97 -32.33 -13.69
N ALA A 81 -7.66 -32.51 -13.85
CA ALA A 81 -6.65 -31.53 -13.46
C ALA A 81 -6.70 -30.31 -14.41
N ARG A 82 -7.42 -29.27 -14.01
CA ARG A 82 -7.11 -27.89 -14.43
C ARG A 82 -6.47 -27.21 -13.24
N SER A 83 -5.15 -27.37 -13.14
CA SER A 83 -4.33 -26.65 -12.17
C SER A 83 -4.34 -25.17 -12.52
N SER A 84 -5.07 -24.37 -11.75
CA SER A 84 -4.80 -22.94 -11.60
C SER A 84 -3.42 -22.81 -11.00
N GLN A 85 -2.42 -22.53 -11.84
CA GLN A 85 -1.12 -22.08 -11.38
C GLN A 85 -1.31 -20.71 -10.73
N SER A 86 -1.50 -20.72 -9.42
CA SER A 86 -1.43 -19.56 -8.54
C SER A 86 -0.01 -18.98 -8.64
N ARG A 87 0.18 -17.96 -9.47
CA ARG A 87 1.36 -17.07 -9.42
C ARG A 87 1.27 -16.29 -8.10
N ARG A 88 1.82 -16.88 -7.03
CA ARG A 88 1.70 -16.38 -5.65
C ARG A 88 2.95 -15.64 -5.15
N SER A 89 3.88 -15.33 -6.04
CA SER A 89 4.83 -14.25 -5.79
C SER A 89 4.18 -12.97 -6.26
N VAL A 90 3.69 -12.16 -5.33
CA VAL A 90 3.56 -10.71 -5.55
C VAL A 90 4.90 -10.25 -6.15
N SER A 91 4.90 -9.29 -7.07
CA SER A 91 6.12 -8.71 -7.66
C SER A 91 6.98 -8.03 -6.58
N GLY A 92 7.54 -8.80 -5.64
CA GLY A 92 8.67 -8.41 -4.84
C GLY A 92 9.78 -8.25 -5.84
N ARG A 93 10.18 -6.99 -6.09
CA ARG A 93 11.25 -6.64 -7.04
C ARG A 93 12.53 -7.48 -6.82
N LEU A 94 12.69 -8.01 -5.62
CA LEU A 94 13.74 -8.93 -5.18
C LEU A 94 13.57 -10.38 -5.63
N ILE A 95 12.34 -10.92 -5.64
CA ILE A 95 12.03 -12.34 -5.91
C ILE A 95 12.01 -12.63 -7.41
N GLY A 96 11.54 -11.69 -8.24
CA GLY A 96 11.54 -11.83 -9.70
C GLY A 96 12.93 -12.02 -10.32
N ALA A 97 13.99 -11.59 -9.63
CA ALA A 97 15.38 -11.76 -10.03
C ALA A 97 16.01 -13.09 -9.56
N LEU A 98 15.39 -13.78 -8.60
CA LEU A 98 15.87 -15.06 -8.05
C LEU A 98 15.29 -16.23 -8.85
N SER A 99 15.73 -16.39 -10.11
CA SER A 99 15.33 -17.53 -10.95
C SER A 99 16.10 -18.80 -10.54
N GLY A 100 15.68 -19.42 -9.44
CA GLY A 100 16.12 -20.75 -9.01
C GLY A 100 14.94 -21.54 -8.46
N ARG A 101 14.90 -22.87 -8.67
CA ARG A 101 13.88 -23.77 -8.08
C ARG A 101 13.98 -23.73 -6.55
N THR A 102 13.30 -22.79 -5.91
CA THR A 102 13.13 -22.74 -4.47
C THR A 102 11.91 -23.58 -4.07
N THR A 103 12.10 -24.57 -3.21
CA THR A 103 11.00 -25.21 -2.47
C THR A 103 10.49 -24.22 -1.40
N GLY A 104 9.84 -23.15 -1.85
CA GLY A 104 9.29 -22.13 -0.96
C GLY A 104 8.04 -22.68 -0.27
N ARG A 105 8.14 -23.00 1.02
CA ARG A 105 6.94 -23.01 1.88
C ARG A 105 6.40 -21.59 1.83
N SER A 106 5.17 -21.40 1.34
CA SER A 106 4.49 -20.11 1.46
C SER A 106 4.36 -19.79 2.95
N VAL A 107 5.07 -18.78 3.43
CA VAL A 107 4.99 -18.33 4.81
C VAL A 107 3.72 -17.52 4.95
N SER A 108 2.63 -18.16 5.40
CA SER A 108 1.40 -17.44 5.72
C SER A 108 1.51 -16.90 7.12
N VAL A 109 1.41 -15.58 7.22
CA VAL A 109 1.49 -14.86 8.49
C VAL A 109 0.08 -14.53 8.96
N ARG A 110 -0.25 -14.83 10.22
CA ARG A 110 -1.50 -14.39 10.84
C ARG A 110 -1.19 -13.31 11.87
N SER A 111 -1.91 -12.19 11.83
CA SER A 111 -1.82 -11.17 12.86
C SER A 111 -2.76 -11.52 14.02
N SER A 112 -2.24 -11.48 15.24
CA SER A 112 -3.03 -11.52 16.47
C SER A 112 -2.88 -10.18 17.19
N GLY A 113 -3.81 -9.25 16.95
CA GLY A 113 -3.86 -7.96 17.63
C GLY A 113 -5.16 -7.80 18.40
N LYS A 114 -5.08 -7.33 19.65
CA LYS A 114 -6.24 -6.90 20.47
C LYS A 114 -6.26 -5.38 20.60
N THR A 115 -7.46 -4.85 20.78
CA THR A 115 -7.83 -3.45 20.60
C THR A 115 -7.40 -2.53 21.74
N ALA A 116 -6.92 -1.33 21.38
CA ALA A 116 -6.93 -0.14 22.24
C ALA A 116 -7.44 1.03 21.41
N GLY A 117 -8.64 1.51 21.70
CA GLY A 117 -9.31 2.57 20.93
C GLY A 117 -8.76 3.95 21.28
N SER A 118 -8.40 4.73 20.27
CA SER A 118 -8.15 6.17 20.39
C SER A 118 -9.18 6.91 19.54
N SER A 119 -10.18 7.51 20.18
CA SER A 119 -11.12 8.43 19.54
C SER A 119 -10.48 9.81 19.36
N GLY A 120 -10.41 10.31 18.13
CA GLY A 120 -9.85 11.64 17.86
C GLY A 120 -10.35 12.29 16.57
N ARG A 121 -11.43 13.07 16.70
CA ARG A 121 -11.95 14.14 15.81
C ARG A 121 -11.87 13.92 14.29
N ALA A 122 -13.03 13.63 13.72
CA ALA A 122 -13.36 13.58 12.29
C ALA A 122 -12.83 14.78 11.50
N ARG A 123 -11.89 14.49 10.60
CA ARG A 123 -11.61 15.21 9.37
C ARG A 123 -11.17 14.17 8.35
N LEU A 124 -11.83 14.12 7.19
CA LEU A 124 -11.42 13.28 6.07
C LEU A 124 -9.91 13.36 5.84
N GLY A 125 -9.25 12.20 5.88
CA GLY A 125 -7.82 12.08 5.60
C GLY A 125 -6.89 12.28 6.81
N VAL A 126 -7.38 12.21 8.06
CA VAL A 126 -6.54 12.21 9.29
C VAL A 126 -5.63 13.46 9.38
N GLY A 127 -6.05 14.57 8.74
CA GLY A 127 -5.24 15.79 8.62
C GLY A 127 -4.03 15.70 7.69
N LEU A 128 -3.88 14.61 6.93
CA LEU A 128 -2.82 14.39 5.93
C LEU A 128 -3.22 14.85 4.52
N VAL A 129 -4.51 14.78 4.21
CA VAL A 129 -5.08 15.10 2.89
C VAL A 129 -6.16 16.16 3.06
N GLN A 130 -6.23 17.09 2.10
CA GLN A 130 -7.37 17.99 1.98
C GLN A 130 -8.32 17.41 0.92
N VAL A 131 -9.42 16.80 1.38
CA VAL A 131 -10.48 16.33 0.49
C VAL A 131 -11.40 17.52 0.18
N PRO A 132 -11.75 17.78 -1.09
CA PRO A 132 -12.66 18.88 -1.43
C PRO A 132 -14.01 18.70 -0.74
N ASP A 133 -14.49 19.75 -0.07
CA ASP A 133 -15.78 19.72 0.62
C ASP A 133 -16.93 19.53 -0.38
N VAL A 134 -17.88 18.68 -0.01
CA VAL A 134 -19.14 18.53 -0.75
C VAL A 134 -20.22 19.30 0.00
N PRO A 135 -20.72 20.44 -0.54
CA PRO A 135 -21.72 21.23 0.15
C PRO A 135 -23.00 20.43 0.36
N ARG A 136 -23.67 20.66 1.49
CA ARG A 136 -24.94 20.03 1.80
C ARG A 136 -26.05 20.76 1.03
N PRO A 137 -26.67 20.14 0.01
CA PRO A 137 -27.73 20.80 -0.75
C PRO A 137 -28.98 20.99 0.11
N ASP A 138 -29.84 21.95 -0.25
CA ASP A 138 -31.17 22.06 0.34
C ASP A 138 -31.94 20.76 0.06
N PRO A 139 -32.44 20.04 1.09
CA PRO A 139 -33.13 18.77 0.92
C PRO A 139 -34.25 18.81 -0.12
N ARG A 140 -35.01 19.92 -0.21
CA ARG A 140 -36.08 20.06 -1.20
C ARG A 140 -35.57 20.06 -2.64
N SER A 141 -34.40 20.65 -2.87
CA SER A 141 -33.77 20.69 -4.21
C SER A 141 -33.32 19.31 -4.70
N MET A 142 -33.23 18.33 -3.81
CA MET A 142 -32.85 16.96 -4.13
C MET A 142 -34.03 16.07 -4.52
N VAL A 143 -35.27 16.57 -4.40
CA VAL A 143 -36.45 15.83 -4.82
C VAL A 143 -36.50 15.80 -6.35
N LEU A 144 -36.69 14.61 -6.90
CA LEU A 144 -36.81 14.41 -8.34
C LEU A 144 -38.03 15.15 -8.89
N GLU A 145 -37.84 15.97 -9.92
CA GLU A 145 -38.94 16.64 -10.63
C GLU A 145 -39.93 15.62 -11.22
N THR A 146 -39.38 14.55 -11.81
CA THR A 146 -40.16 13.43 -12.36
C THR A 146 -39.66 12.12 -11.78
N ALA A 147 -40.48 11.48 -10.94
CA ALA A 147 -40.17 10.19 -10.33
C ALA A 147 -40.42 9.04 -11.32
N GLU A 148 -39.50 8.85 -12.27
CA GLU A 148 -39.54 7.74 -13.23
C GLU A 148 -38.22 6.95 -13.23
N VAL A 149 -38.31 5.61 -13.24
CA VAL A 149 -37.15 4.75 -13.48
C VAL A 149 -36.96 4.57 -14.99
N PRO A 150 -35.85 5.05 -15.59
CA PRO A 150 -35.60 4.87 -17.01
C PRO A 150 -35.53 3.39 -17.37
N GLU A 151 -36.04 2.99 -18.54
CA GLU A 151 -36.11 1.58 -18.95
C GLU A 151 -34.77 0.85 -18.80
N ARG A 152 -33.65 1.48 -19.21
CA ARG A 152 -32.31 0.90 -19.10
C ARG A 152 -31.90 0.51 -17.66
N LYS A 153 -32.55 1.09 -16.64
CA LYS A 153 -32.31 0.85 -15.21
C LYS A 153 -33.32 -0.11 -14.56
N ARG A 154 -34.30 -0.64 -15.30
CA ARG A 154 -35.33 -1.53 -14.77
C ARG A 154 -34.82 -2.97 -14.71
N PHE A 155 -34.59 -3.53 -13.54
CA PHE A 155 -34.14 -4.91 -13.39
C PHE A 155 -34.99 -5.63 -12.35
N CYS A 156 -35.13 -6.95 -12.50
CA CYS A 156 -35.81 -7.78 -11.52
C CYS A 156 -35.09 -7.65 -10.16
N SER A 157 -35.85 -7.30 -9.12
CA SER A 157 -35.38 -7.13 -7.74
C SER A 157 -34.98 -8.45 -7.07
N ARG A 158 -35.40 -9.59 -7.63
CA ARG A 158 -35.06 -10.91 -7.10
C ARG A 158 -33.57 -11.20 -7.31
N SER A 159 -32.88 -11.46 -6.20
CA SER A 159 -31.40 -11.56 -6.11
C SER A 159 -30.79 -12.64 -7.01
N ASP A 160 -31.48 -13.76 -7.21
CA ASP A 160 -31.07 -14.87 -8.07
C ASP A 160 -31.38 -14.64 -9.57
N CYS A 161 -32.11 -13.58 -9.92
CA CYS A 161 -32.63 -13.35 -11.26
C CYS A 161 -31.92 -12.21 -12.00
N GLY A 162 -32.01 -10.99 -11.47
CA GLY A 162 -31.41 -9.77 -12.03
C GLY A 162 -31.75 -9.44 -13.49
N ALA A 163 -32.77 -10.08 -14.08
CA ALA A 163 -33.06 -9.94 -15.51
C ALA A 163 -33.59 -8.54 -15.86
N PRO A 164 -33.32 -8.03 -17.08
CA PRO A 164 -34.00 -6.84 -17.61
C PRO A 164 -35.53 -7.05 -17.62
N VAL A 165 -36.29 -6.13 -17.03
CA VAL A 165 -37.77 -6.19 -16.97
C VAL A 165 -38.38 -4.86 -17.39
N GLY A 166 -39.62 -4.85 -17.88
CA GLY A 166 -40.30 -3.61 -18.26
C GLY A 166 -39.58 -2.85 -19.39
N ARG A 167 -39.02 -3.58 -20.37
CA ARG A 167 -38.39 -3.03 -21.59
C ARG A 167 -39.42 -2.84 -22.69
N ALA A 168 -39.26 -1.80 -23.50
CA ALA A 168 -40.04 -1.62 -24.73
C ALA A 168 -39.85 -2.78 -25.70
N ARG A 169 -40.90 -3.08 -26.47
CA ARG A 169 -40.91 -4.12 -27.51
C ARG A 169 -41.65 -3.61 -28.74
N GLY A 170 -40.94 -3.46 -29.86
CA GLY A 170 -41.50 -2.84 -31.05
C GLY A 170 -41.97 -1.41 -30.75
N GLU A 171 -43.23 -1.12 -31.05
CA GLU A 171 -43.86 0.18 -30.74
C GLU A 171 -44.46 0.27 -29.32
N ARG A 172 -44.47 -0.83 -28.55
CA ARG A 172 -45.04 -0.83 -27.20
C ARG A 172 -44.01 -0.36 -26.17
N PRO A 173 -44.30 0.68 -25.37
CA PRO A 173 -43.40 1.14 -24.31
C PRO A 173 -43.24 0.07 -23.22
N GLY A 174 -42.10 0.09 -22.54
CA GLY A 174 -41.84 -0.83 -21.44
C GLY A 174 -42.76 -0.56 -20.25
N ARG A 175 -43.43 -1.61 -19.75
CA ARG A 175 -44.31 -1.51 -18.58
C ARG A 175 -43.52 -1.07 -17.33
N THR A 176 -44.13 -0.24 -16.49
CA THR A 176 -43.58 0.20 -15.20
C THR A 176 -43.94 -0.74 -14.06
N GLU A 177 -44.93 -1.60 -14.25
CA GLU A 177 -45.34 -2.63 -13.29
C GLU A 177 -45.63 -3.95 -14.05
N GLY A 178 -45.48 -5.09 -13.37
CA GLY A 178 -45.82 -6.40 -13.91
C GLY A 178 -45.02 -7.52 -13.27
N PHE A 179 -44.82 -8.61 -14.00
CA PHE A 179 -44.08 -9.78 -13.52
C PHE A 179 -42.84 -10.02 -14.38
N CYS A 180 -41.74 -10.41 -13.74
CA CYS A 180 -40.52 -10.78 -14.45
C CYS A 180 -40.78 -12.02 -15.31
N THR A 181 -40.59 -11.91 -16.63
CA THR A 181 -40.83 -13.02 -17.56
C THR A 181 -39.87 -14.20 -17.35
N LYS A 182 -38.75 -14.00 -16.65
CA LYS A 182 -37.76 -15.06 -16.37
C LYS A 182 -38.08 -15.86 -15.12
N CYS A 183 -38.60 -15.23 -14.06
CA CYS A 183 -38.79 -15.89 -12.75
C CYS A 183 -40.16 -15.70 -12.11
N GLY A 184 -41.06 -14.94 -12.76
CA GLY A 184 -42.41 -14.64 -12.25
C GLY A 184 -42.45 -13.70 -11.05
N HIS A 185 -41.33 -13.10 -10.62
CA HIS A 185 -41.33 -12.17 -9.49
C HIS A 185 -42.02 -10.84 -9.88
N PRO A 186 -42.95 -10.31 -9.07
CA PRO A 186 -43.57 -9.02 -9.33
C PRO A 186 -42.51 -7.90 -9.30
N TYR A 187 -42.70 -6.89 -10.14
CA TYR A 187 -41.93 -5.65 -10.11
C TYR A 187 -42.88 -4.46 -10.20
N SER A 188 -42.55 -3.40 -9.48
CA SER A 188 -43.14 -2.07 -9.65
C SER A 188 -42.04 -1.02 -9.59
N PHE A 189 -42.04 -0.13 -10.58
CA PHE A 189 -41.17 1.04 -10.67
C PHE A 189 -41.93 2.34 -10.37
N VAL A 190 -43.17 2.25 -9.89
CA VAL A 190 -44.02 3.40 -9.56
C VAL A 190 -43.82 3.77 -8.09
N PRO A 191 -43.72 5.07 -7.75
CA PRO A 191 -43.72 5.52 -6.36
C PRO A 191 -44.97 5.03 -5.61
N LYS A 192 -44.76 4.48 -4.42
CA LYS A 192 -45.85 4.07 -3.51
C LYS A 192 -46.32 5.22 -2.61
N LEU A 193 -45.42 6.16 -2.30
CA LEU A 193 -45.73 7.37 -1.55
C LEU A 193 -45.62 8.60 -2.46
N HIS A 194 -46.54 9.53 -2.28
CA HIS A 194 -46.66 10.76 -3.05
C HIS A 194 -46.45 11.99 -2.16
N SER A 195 -46.13 13.11 -2.80
CA SER A 195 -45.98 14.39 -2.09
C SER A 195 -47.29 14.75 -1.37
N GLY A 196 -47.19 15.11 -0.09
CA GLY A 196 -48.32 15.41 0.78
C GLY A 196 -48.85 14.22 1.60
N ASP A 197 -48.43 12.98 1.29
CA ASP A 197 -48.81 11.83 2.10
C ASP A 197 -48.25 11.96 3.52
N ILE A 198 -49.05 11.61 4.53
CA ILE A 198 -48.64 11.63 5.93
C ILE A 198 -48.54 10.19 6.44
N VAL A 199 -47.32 9.67 6.49
CA VAL A 199 -47.05 8.31 6.98
C VAL A 199 -47.17 8.29 8.51
N ARG A 200 -48.05 7.41 9.00
CA ARG A 200 -48.35 7.19 10.43
C ARG A 200 -48.72 8.47 11.20
N GLY A 201 -49.28 9.47 10.53
CA GLY A 201 -49.62 10.76 11.15
C GLY A 201 -48.42 11.61 11.55
N GLN A 202 -47.19 11.24 11.17
CA GLN A 202 -45.95 11.87 11.64
C GLN A 202 -45.05 12.37 10.52
N TYR A 203 -44.86 11.59 9.46
CA TYR A 203 -43.89 11.90 8.41
C TYR A 203 -44.61 12.39 7.17
N GLU A 204 -44.48 13.68 6.87
CA GLU A 204 -45.05 14.28 5.66
C GLU A 204 -44.08 14.11 4.49
N VAL A 205 -44.49 13.31 3.51
CA VAL A 205 -43.70 13.00 2.32
C VAL A 205 -43.62 14.23 1.42
N VAL A 206 -42.41 14.60 1.02
CA VAL A 206 -42.15 15.70 0.10
C VAL A 206 -41.99 15.19 -1.33
N GLY A 207 -41.37 14.04 -1.52
CA GLY A 207 -41.25 13.39 -2.82
C GLY A 207 -40.13 12.35 -2.88
N CYS A 208 -39.85 11.85 -4.08
CA CYS A 208 -38.82 10.84 -4.32
C CYS A 208 -37.43 11.45 -4.46
N LEU A 209 -36.43 10.88 -3.80
CA LEU A 209 -35.01 11.25 -3.94
C LEU A 209 -34.29 10.35 -4.96
N ALA A 210 -34.54 9.04 -4.88
CA ALA A 210 -33.83 8.05 -5.67
C ALA A 210 -34.63 6.74 -5.76
N HIS A 211 -34.22 5.87 -6.69
CA HIS A 211 -34.72 4.50 -6.80
C HIS A 211 -33.56 3.51 -6.72
N GLY A 212 -33.67 2.51 -5.84
CA GLY A 212 -32.65 1.47 -5.60
C GLY A 212 -33.21 0.05 -5.72
N GLY A 213 -32.44 -0.95 -5.27
CA GLY A 213 -32.83 -2.37 -5.32
C GLY A 213 -34.04 -2.73 -4.45
N LEU A 214 -34.36 -1.92 -3.46
CA LEU A 214 -35.49 -2.07 -2.53
C LEU A 214 -36.65 -1.11 -2.86
N GLY A 215 -36.64 -0.49 -4.05
CA GLY A 215 -37.65 0.45 -4.51
C GLY A 215 -37.26 1.92 -4.29
N TRP A 216 -38.27 2.77 -4.22
CA TRP A 216 -38.13 4.23 -4.07
C TRP A 216 -37.67 4.64 -2.67
N ILE A 217 -36.88 5.71 -2.65
CA ILE A 217 -36.38 6.39 -1.46
C ILE A 217 -37.04 7.77 -1.42
N TYR A 218 -37.69 8.11 -0.32
CA TYR A 218 -38.51 9.32 -0.19
C TYR A 218 -37.91 10.30 0.81
N LEU A 219 -38.02 11.59 0.52
CA LEU A 219 -37.77 12.66 1.48
C LEU A 219 -39.07 12.93 2.24
N ALA A 220 -38.99 13.10 3.57
CA ALA A 220 -40.11 13.54 4.38
C ALA A 220 -39.68 14.49 5.50
N ILE A 221 -40.67 15.16 6.10
CA ILE A 221 -40.53 16.01 7.27
C ILE A 221 -41.12 15.26 8.47
N ASP A 222 -40.32 15.08 9.52
CA ASP A 222 -40.77 14.53 10.80
C ASP A 222 -41.44 15.63 11.63
N ARG A 223 -42.77 15.69 11.55
CA ARG A 223 -43.61 16.72 12.22
C ARG A 223 -43.57 16.61 13.74
N ALA A 224 -43.17 15.47 14.30
CA ALA A 224 -43.11 15.29 15.75
C ALA A 224 -41.79 15.79 16.35
N VAL A 225 -40.74 15.97 15.55
CA VAL A 225 -39.38 16.31 16.02
C VAL A 225 -38.83 17.51 15.26
N SER A 226 -39.29 18.71 15.64
CA SER A 226 -38.78 20.00 15.14
C SER A 226 -38.74 20.13 13.61
N ASP A 227 -39.70 19.52 12.89
CA ASP A 227 -39.78 19.53 11.43
C ASP A 227 -38.45 19.12 10.74
N ARG A 228 -37.70 18.19 11.34
CA ARG A 228 -36.43 17.73 10.76
C ARG A 228 -36.65 16.90 9.50
N TRP A 229 -35.67 16.95 8.61
CA TRP A 229 -35.63 16.13 7.40
C TRP A 229 -35.29 14.68 7.71
N VAL A 230 -36.06 13.76 7.13
CA VAL A 230 -35.86 12.32 7.23
C VAL A 230 -36.00 11.65 5.86
N VAL A 231 -35.46 10.44 5.75
CA VAL A 231 -35.62 9.60 4.57
C VAL A 231 -36.45 8.37 4.93
N LEU A 232 -37.40 8.02 4.07
CA LEU A 232 -38.17 6.78 4.14
C LEU A 232 -37.71 5.83 3.03
N LYS A 233 -37.44 4.58 3.37
CA LYS A 233 -37.10 3.52 2.41
C LYS A 233 -37.98 2.30 2.70
N GLY A 234 -38.56 1.71 1.65
CA GLY A 234 -39.37 0.50 1.79
C GLY A 234 -38.56 -0.69 2.30
N LEU A 235 -39.14 -1.46 3.21
CA LEU A 235 -38.67 -2.81 3.57
C LEU A 235 -39.26 -3.81 2.56
N LEU A 236 -38.54 -4.89 2.27
CA LEU A 236 -38.94 -5.88 1.25
C LEU A 236 -40.39 -6.33 1.38
N ASP A 237 -41.00 -6.59 0.22
CA ASP A 237 -42.39 -6.99 -0.02
C ASP A 237 -42.75 -8.31 0.68
N THR A 238 -42.98 -8.25 1.98
CA THR A 238 -43.61 -9.33 2.74
C THR A 238 -45.11 -9.06 2.71
N GLY A 239 -45.81 -9.62 1.73
CA GLY A 239 -47.29 -9.53 1.61
C GLY A 239 -48.07 -10.18 2.77
N ASP A 240 -47.41 -10.42 3.91
CA ASP A 240 -47.95 -11.00 5.14
C ASP A 240 -47.55 -10.11 6.34
N GLN A 241 -48.52 -9.76 7.19
CA GLN A 241 -48.33 -8.90 8.36
C GLN A 241 -47.43 -9.55 9.41
N ASP A 242 -47.48 -10.88 9.56
CA ASP A 242 -46.63 -11.60 10.52
C ASP A 242 -45.17 -11.60 10.08
N ALA A 243 -44.92 -11.70 8.77
CA ALA A 243 -43.59 -11.62 8.18
C ALA A 243 -43.00 -10.20 8.26
N MET A 244 -43.82 -9.16 8.12
CA MET A 244 -43.40 -7.76 8.31
C MET A 244 -43.03 -7.49 9.77
N ALA A 245 -43.87 -7.92 10.72
CA ALA A 245 -43.63 -7.75 12.15
C ALA A 245 -42.35 -8.48 12.61
N ALA A 246 -42.10 -9.69 12.09
CA ALA A 246 -40.86 -10.42 12.30
C ALA A 246 -39.66 -9.65 11.72
N ALA A 247 -39.76 -9.16 10.48
CA ALA A 247 -38.70 -8.42 9.80
C ALA A 247 -38.36 -7.06 10.44
N ILE A 248 -39.34 -6.41 11.09
CA ILE A 248 -39.12 -5.22 11.92
C ILE A 248 -38.47 -5.60 13.24
N SER A 249 -38.97 -6.65 13.91
CA SER A 249 -38.41 -7.12 15.20
C SER A 249 -36.95 -7.55 15.05
N GLU A 250 -36.60 -8.21 13.95
CA GLU A 250 -35.25 -8.64 13.61
C GLU A 250 -34.30 -7.46 13.36
N ARG A 251 -34.82 -6.30 12.94
CA ARG A 251 -34.02 -5.11 12.59
C ARG A 251 -34.02 -4.01 13.65
N ARG A 252 -34.68 -4.21 14.79
CA ARG A 252 -34.73 -3.22 15.89
C ARG A 252 -33.36 -2.82 16.40
N PHE A 253 -32.40 -3.74 16.41
CA PHE A 253 -31.03 -3.46 16.87
C PHE A 253 -30.34 -2.36 16.06
N LEU A 254 -30.77 -2.12 14.81
CA LEU A 254 -30.20 -1.07 13.97
C LEU A 254 -30.49 0.35 14.51
N ALA A 255 -31.57 0.52 15.27
CA ALA A 255 -31.91 1.80 15.91
C ALA A 255 -30.99 2.13 17.11
N GLU A 256 -30.26 1.14 17.65
CA GLU A 256 -29.32 1.32 18.76
C GLU A 256 -27.92 1.75 18.28
N ILE A 257 -27.69 1.76 16.95
CA ILE A 257 -26.39 2.10 16.36
C ILE A 257 -26.25 3.63 16.29
N GLU A 258 -25.31 4.16 17.04
CA GLU A 258 -24.95 5.58 17.02
C GLU A 258 -23.47 5.77 16.70
N HIS A 259 -23.19 6.30 15.51
CA HIS A 259 -21.84 6.63 15.05
C HIS A 259 -21.87 7.85 14.13
N SER A 260 -20.79 8.64 14.07
CA SER A 260 -20.68 9.81 13.19
C SER A 260 -20.77 9.41 11.71
N ASN A 261 -20.07 8.34 11.35
CA ASN A 261 -19.92 7.86 9.98
C ASN A 261 -20.97 6.81 9.57
N ILE A 262 -22.03 6.62 10.36
CA ILE A 262 -23.15 5.71 10.04
C ILE A 262 -24.44 6.51 10.08
N VAL A 263 -25.33 6.30 9.12
CA VAL A 263 -26.67 6.90 9.10
C VAL A 263 -27.45 6.48 10.33
N ARG A 264 -28.11 7.42 11.00
CA ARG A 264 -28.98 7.11 12.14
C ARG A 264 -30.32 6.58 11.67
N ILE A 265 -30.76 5.48 12.26
CA ILE A 265 -32.11 4.94 12.06
C ILE A 265 -32.99 5.45 13.20
N TYR A 266 -34.06 6.16 12.85
CA TYR A 266 -34.95 6.77 13.83
C TYR A 266 -36.14 5.89 14.18
N ASN A 267 -36.72 5.20 13.20
CA ASN A 267 -37.96 4.46 13.41
C ASN A 267 -38.20 3.41 12.32
N PHE A 268 -39.13 2.51 12.62
CA PHE A 268 -39.75 1.60 11.66
C PHE A 268 -41.26 1.85 11.68
N VAL A 269 -41.84 2.10 10.52
CA VAL A 269 -43.25 2.47 10.39
C VAL A 269 -43.94 1.66 9.32
N GLU A 270 -45.25 1.53 9.45
CA GLU A 270 -46.11 0.88 8.47
C GLU A 270 -47.05 1.91 7.87
N HIS A 271 -47.34 1.78 6.58
CA HIS A 271 -48.29 2.62 5.88
C HIS A 271 -49.16 1.78 4.96
N LEU A 272 -50.46 2.07 4.92
CA LEU A 272 -51.38 1.44 4.00
C LEU A 272 -51.19 2.05 2.60
N ASP A 273 -50.79 1.23 1.63
CA ASP A 273 -50.86 1.60 0.22
C ASP A 273 -52.35 1.66 -0.16
N GLN A 274 -52.85 2.86 -0.45
CA GLN A 274 -54.26 3.08 -0.76
C GLN A 274 -54.69 2.44 -2.09
N ARG A 275 -53.73 2.15 -2.99
CA ARG A 275 -54.02 1.56 -4.30
C ARG A 275 -54.16 0.04 -4.23
N THR A 276 -53.26 -0.61 -3.51
CA THR A 276 -53.24 -2.08 -3.39
C THR A 276 -54.00 -2.58 -2.16
N GLY A 277 -54.20 -1.71 -1.16
CA GLY A 277 -54.70 -2.08 0.16
C GLY A 277 -53.69 -2.84 1.02
N SER A 278 -52.42 -2.96 0.60
CA SER A 278 -51.37 -3.64 1.36
C SER A 278 -50.78 -2.74 2.43
N LEU A 279 -50.36 -3.33 3.55
CA LEU A 279 -49.63 -2.63 4.58
C LEU A 279 -48.13 -2.76 4.28
N ASP A 280 -47.47 -1.65 3.95
CA ASP A 280 -46.07 -1.61 3.57
C ASP A 280 -45.21 -1.03 4.69
N GLY A 281 -44.07 -1.68 4.96
CA GLY A 281 -43.12 -1.27 5.98
C GLY A 281 -42.08 -0.30 5.44
N TYR A 282 -41.70 0.70 6.24
CA TYR A 282 -40.69 1.70 5.92
C TYR A 282 -39.71 1.84 7.08
N ILE A 283 -38.43 1.94 6.73
CA ILE A 283 -37.39 2.41 7.65
C ILE A 283 -37.27 3.93 7.53
N VAL A 284 -37.29 4.60 8.68
CA VAL A 284 -37.12 6.05 8.80
C VAL A 284 -35.70 6.33 9.28
N MET A 285 -34.94 7.11 8.53
CA MET A 285 -33.53 7.38 8.80
C MET A 285 -33.13 8.84 8.58
N GLU A 286 -31.95 9.20 9.07
CA GLU A 286 -31.32 10.51 8.88
C GLU A 286 -31.22 10.87 7.39
N TYR A 287 -31.59 12.11 7.05
CA TYR A 287 -31.25 12.66 5.73
C TYR A 287 -29.76 13.04 5.65
N VAL A 288 -29.03 12.32 4.80
CA VAL A 288 -27.62 12.58 4.52
C VAL A 288 -27.49 13.32 3.19
N GLY A 289 -27.44 14.65 3.26
CA GLY A 289 -27.16 15.49 2.10
C GLY A 289 -25.68 15.46 1.72
N GLY A 290 -25.37 15.35 0.43
CA GLY A 290 -24.00 15.24 -0.07
C GLY A 290 -23.97 14.51 -1.41
N LYS A 291 -22.81 13.94 -1.76
CA LYS A 291 -22.64 13.09 -2.95
C LYS A 291 -22.15 11.71 -2.57
N SER A 292 -22.72 10.68 -3.17
CA SER A 292 -22.18 9.32 -3.09
C SER A 292 -20.78 9.25 -3.68
N LEU A 293 -19.94 8.32 -3.20
CA LEU A 293 -18.62 8.08 -3.80
C LEU A 293 -18.75 7.69 -5.29
N LYS A 294 -19.87 7.06 -5.66
CA LYS A 294 -20.24 6.77 -7.05
C LYS A 294 -20.44 8.03 -7.89
N GLU A 295 -21.21 9.00 -7.39
CA GLU A 295 -21.41 10.28 -8.07
C GLU A 295 -20.10 11.04 -8.20
N ILE A 296 -19.32 11.11 -7.12
CA ILE A 296 -17.99 11.74 -7.13
C ILE A 296 -17.09 11.09 -8.19
N ALA A 297 -17.06 9.76 -8.27
CA ALA A 297 -16.27 9.05 -9.27
C ALA A 297 -16.82 9.16 -10.71
N ASN A 298 -18.12 9.42 -10.89
CA ASN A 298 -18.75 9.57 -12.19
C ASN A 298 -18.63 10.99 -12.75
N ASP A 299 -18.70 12.00 -11.88
CA ASP A 299 -18.46 13.40 -12.22
C ASP A 299 -17.03 13.63 -12.73
N ARG A 300 -16.10 12.75 -12.36
CA ARG A 300 -14.73 12.73 -12.87
C ARG A 300 -14.64 12.00 -14.21
N ARG A 301 -14.57 12.79 -15.27
CA ARG A 301 -14.30 12.34 -16.64
C ARG A 301 -13.22 13.20 -17.26
N THR A 302 -12.31 12.56 -17.96
CA THR A 302 -11.36 13.23 -18.85
C THR A 302 -12.10 13.95 -19.99
N PRO A 303 -11.48 14.92 -20.68
CA PRO A 303 -12.08 15.59 -21.84
C PRO A 303 -12.56 14.61 -22.93
N ASP A 304 -11.89 13.46 -23.08
CA ASP A 304 -12.24 12.41 -24.04
C ASP A 304 -13.36 11.47 -23.54
N GLY A 305 -14.01 11.81 -22.42
CA GLY A 305 -15.11 11.04 -21.84
C GLY A 305 -14.70 9.76 -21.12
N ARG A 306 -13.39 9.49 -20.97
CA ARG A 306 -12.89 8.35 -20.17
C ARG A 306 -12.98 8.67 -18.69
N ARG A 307 -13.11 7.63 -17.86
CA ARG A 307 -13.06 7.76 -16.41
C ARG A 307 -11.74 8.38 -15.97
N ASP A 308 -11.82 9.37 -15.09
CA ASP A 308 -10.67 9.93 -14.37
C ASP A 308 -10.70 9.41 -12.93
N PRO A 309 -9.91 8.37 -12.58
CA PRO A 309 -9.92 7.80 -11.24
C PRO A 309 -9.58 8.83 -10.15
N LEU A 310 -9.99 8.53 -8.92
CA LEU A 310 -9.66 9.37 -7.78
C LEU A 310 -8.17 9.24 -7.44
N PRO A 311 -7.53 10.34 -6.98
CA PRO A 311 -6.21 10.25 -6.37
C PRO A 311 -6.20 9.23 -5.22
N VAL A 312 -5.12 8.47 -5.10
CA VAL A 312 -5.00 7.36 -4.13
C VAL A 312 -5.16 7.87 -2.71
N GLU A 313 -4.58 9.03 -2.39
CA GLU A 313 -4.65 9.66 -1.08
C GLU A 313 -6.09 10.03 -0.68
N GLN A 314 -6.92 10.43 -1.66
CA GLN A 314 -8.34 10.71 -1.42
C GLN A 314 -9.14 9.43 -1.20
N ALA A 315 -8.87 8.36 -1.98
CA ALA A 315 -9.51 7.07 -1.78
C ALA A 315 -9.13 6.43 -0.42
N CYS A 316 -7.86 6.52 -0.03
CA CYS A 316 -7.37 6.10 1.29
C CYS A 316 -8.09 6.84 2.41
N ALA A 317 -8.31 8.15 2.28
CA ALA A 317 -9.06 8.95 3.26
C ALA A 317 -10.50 8.41 3.46
N TYR A 318 -11.21 8.10 2.37
CA TYR A 318 -12.54 7.47 2.47
C TYR A 318 -12.48 6.06 3.09
N GLY A 319 -11.48 5.26 2.71
CA GLY A 319 -11.29 3.92 3.25
C GLY A 319 -11.06 3.92 4.77
N ILE A 320 -10.27 4.86 5.28
CA ILE A 320 -10.00 5.00 6.72
C ILE A 320 -11.29 5.32 7.49
N GLU A 321 -12.10 6.28 7.04
CA GLU A 321 -13.37 6.60 7.70
C GLU A 321 -14.40 5.47 7.62
N ALA A 322 -14.43 4.75 6.50
CA ALA A 322 -15.27 3.56 6.37
C ALA A 322 -14.82 2.47 7.37
N LEU A 323 -13.52 2.26 7.54
CA LEU A 323 -12.98 1.30 8.49
C LEU A 323 -13.27 1.67 9.96
N GLU A 324 -13.34 2.96 10.29
CA GLU A 324 -13.81 3.41 11.63
C GLU A 324 -15.27 2.99 11.88
N ALA A 325 -16.15 3.21 10.90
CA ALA A 325 -17.56 2.78 10.96
C ALA A 325 -17.69 1.25 11.06
N LEU A 326 -16.97 0.51 10.22
CA LEU A 326 -16.98 -0.96 10.22
C LEU A 326 -16.43 -1.51 11.55
N GLY A 327 -15.34 -0.93 12.08
CA GLY A 327 -14.79 -1.31 13.38
C GLY A 327 -15.79 -1.11 14.52
N HIS A 328 -16.58 -0.03 14.48
CA HIS A 328 -17.67 0.18 15.43
C HIS A 328 -18.74 -0.92 15.36
N LEU A 329 -19.17 -1.31 14.15
CA LEU A 329 -20.13 -2.40 13.95
C LEU A 329 -19.54 -3.75 14.43
N HIS A 330 -18.30 -4.05 14.05
CA HIS A 330 -17.63 -5.30 14.41
C HIS A 330 -17.51 -5.45 15.92
N SER A 331 -17.23 -4.36 16.65
CA SER A 331 -17.17 -4.35 18.12
C SER A 331 -18.50 -4.69 18.81
N ARG A 332 -19.62 -4.62 18.08
CA ARG A 332 -20.98 -4.90 18.54
C ARG A 332 -21.55 -6.20 17.95
N ASN A 333 -20.69 -7.07 17.41
CA ASN A 333 -21.10 -8.33 16.79
C ASN A 333 -21.98 -8.13 15.53
N LEU A 334 -21.76 -7.04 14.79
CA LEU A 334 -22.49 -6.72 13.55
C LEU A 334 -21.55 -6.69 12.34
N LEU A 335 -22.06 -7.06 11.17
CA LEU A 335 -21.38 -7.01 9.87
C LEU A 335 -22.12 -6.08 8.92
N TYR A 336 -21.40 -5.36 8.06
CA TYR A 336 -22.01 -4.42 7.12
C TYR A 336 -22.47 -5.08 5.80
N CYS A 337 -21.71 -6.06 5.31
CA CYS A 337 -21.99 -6.96 4.19
C CYS A 337 -22.10 -6.35 2.77
N ASP A 338 -22.36 -5.06 2.61
CA ASP A 338 -22.52 -4.43 1.27
C ASP A 338 -21.77 -3.08 1.14
N PHE A 339 -20.53 -2.99 1.61
CA PHE A 339 -19.75 -1.76 1.43
C PHE A 339 -19.26 -1.61 -0.02
N LYS A 340 -19.66 -0.50 -0.63
CA LYS A 340 -19.39 -0.14 -2.03
C LYS A 340 -19.57 1.35 -2.26
N VAL A 341 -19.17 1.83 -3.44
CA VAL A 341 -19.23 3.27 -3.81
C VAL A 341 -20.65 3.86 -3.76
N ASP A 342 -21.69 3.05 -3.92
CA ASP A 342 -23.09 3.48 -3.85
C ASP A 342 -23.58 3.75 -2.41
N ASN A 343 -23.00 3.07 -1.42
CA ASN A 343 -23.52 3.03 -0.06
C ASN A 343 -22.77 3.96 0.91
N ALA A 344 -21.90 4.82 0.39
CA ALA A 344 -21.14 5.81 1.14
C ALA A 344 -21.30 7.20 0.52
N ILE A 345 -21.71 8.18 1.33
CA ILE A 345 -21.89 9.59 0.95
C ILE A 345 -20.85 10.45 1.63
N GLN A 346 -20.14 11.26 0.85
CA GLN A 346 -19.41 12.40 1.41
C GLN A 346 -20.38 13.55 1.64
N THR A 347 -20.39 14.05 2.88
CA THR A 347 -21.11 15.24 3.31
C THR A 347 -20.12 16.18 3.98
N GLU A 348 -19.92 17.36 3.42
CA GLU A 348 -18.90 18.31 3.88
C GLU A 348 -17.52 17.62 3.97
N ASP A 349 -16.94 17.53 5.17
CA ASP A 349 -15.65 16.93 5.47
C ASP A 349 -15.74 15.52 6.12
N GLN A 350 -16.87 14.84 5.97
CA GLN A 350 -17.15 13.51 6.55
C GLN A 350 -17.70 12.52 5.53
N LEU A 351 -17.41 11.23 5.75
CA LEU A 351 -18.02 10.10 5.07
C LEU A 351 -19.11 9.46 5.94
N LYS A 352 -20.29 9.22 5.39
CA LYS A 352 -21.39 8.49 6.05
C LYS A 352 -21.81 7.27 5.24
N LEU A 353 -21.91 6.12 5.91
CA LEU A 353 -22.52 4.90 5.37
C LEU A 353 -24.05 5.00 5.47
N ILE A 354 -24.76 4.76 4.37
CA ILE A 354 -26.19 5.11 4.25
C ILE A 354 -27.14 3.93 4.04
N ASP A 355 -26.65 2.75 3.66
CA ASP A 355 -27.51 1.57 3.47
C ASP A 355 -27.28 0.55 4.58
N MET A 356 -28.26 0.42 5.48
CA MET A 356 -28.21 -0.54 6.58
C MET A 356 -29.00 -1.83 6.27
N GLY A 357 -29.50 -1.99 5.05
CA GLY A 357 -30.39 -3.10 4.68
C GLY A 357 -29.74 -4.48 4.69
N ALA A 358 -28.43 -4.56 4.48
CA ALA A 358 -27.64 -5.80 4.51
C ALA A 358 -26.96 -6.06 5.87
N VAL A 359 -27.06 -5.11 6.80
CA VAL A 359 -26.41 -5.21 8.11
C VAL A 359 -27.05 -6.34 8.90
N ARG A 360 -26.23 -7.21 9.46
CA ARG A 360 -26.67 -8.39 10.20
C ARG A 360 -25.76 -8.69 11.37
N ARG A 361 -26.21 -9.58 12.26
CA ARG A 361 -25.37 -10.10 13.33
C ARG A 361 -24.40 -11.16 12.81
N MET A 362 -23.25 -11.30 13.46
CA MET A 362 -22.26 -12.31 13.07
C MET A 362 -22.72 -13.75 13.35
N ASP A 363 -23.64 -13.94 14.30
CA ASP A 363 -24.20 -15.22 14.72
C ASP A 363 -25.55 -15.55 14.06
N ASP A 364 -25.95 -14.74 13.06
CA ASP A 364 -27.14 -15.00 12.25
C ASP A 364 -26.76 -15.93 11.08
N ASP A 365 -27.29 -17.14 11.08
CA ASP A 365 -27.07 -18.16 10.04
C ASP A 365 -28.32 -18.41 9.16
N GLU A 366 -29.45 -17.79 9.50
CA GLU A 366 -30.74 -18.07 8.86
C GLU A 366 -31.15 -17.01 7.84
N SER A 367 -30.73 -15.75 8.03
CA SER A 367 -31.10 -14.66 7.14
C SER A 367 -30.51 -14.78 5.75
N ALA A 368 -31.24 -14.26 4.77
CA ALA A 368 -30.75 -14.14 3.40
C ALA A 368 -29.48 -13.26 3.36
N ILE A 369 -28.43 -13.77 2.71
CA ILE A 369 -27.18 -13.04 2.52
C ILE A 369 -27.30 -12.17 1.28
N TYR A 370 -27.10 -10.86 1.46
CA TYR A 370 -27.06 -9.88 0.38
C TYR A 370 -25.62 -9.47 0.07
N GLY A 371 -25.35 -9.14 -1.19
CA GLY A 371 -24.09 -8.57 -1.62
C GLY A 371 -24.08 -8.21 -3.10
N THR A 372 -23.11 -7.41 -3.49
CA THR A 372 -22.97 -6.93 -4.87
C THR A 372 -21.84 -7.66 -5.59
N VAL A 373 -22.14 -8.25 -6.75
CA VAL A 373 -21.15 -8.92 -7.61
C VAL A 373 -19.98 -7.97 -7.93
N GLY A 374 -18.75 -8.47 -7.81
CA GLY A 374 -17.53 -7.71 -8.00
C GLY A 374 -17.04 -6.93 -6.77
N TYR A 375 -17.82 -6.90 -5.69
CA TYR A 375 -17.42 -6.38 -4.38
C TYR A 375 -17.43 -7.45 -3.30
N GLN A 376 -18.43 -8.32 -3.29
CA GLN A 376 -18.60 -9.37 -2.28
C GLN A 376 -17.44 -10.36 -2.31
N ALA A 377 -17.00 -10.82 -1.12
CA ALA A 377 -15.94 -11.81 -1.01
C ALA A 377 -16.42 -13.20 -1.49
N PRO A 378 -15.56 -13.98 -2.16
CA PRO A 378 -15.97 -15.21 -2.83
C PRO A 378 -16.47 -16.29 -1.86
N GLU A 379 -15.94 -16.33 -0.63
CA GLU A 379 -16.32 -17.34 0.36
C GLU A 379 -17.71 -17.12 0.96
N VAL A 380 -18.31 -15.95 0.80
CA VAL A 380 -19.55 -15.56 1.50
C VAL A 380 -20.71 -16.47 1.13
N ALA A 381 -20.78 -16.94 -0.12
CA ALA A 381 -21.83 -17.85 -0.57
C ALA A 381 -21.73 -19.24 0.09
N ASP A 382 -20.54 -19.66 0.50
CA ASP A 382 -20.27 -21.02 1.03
C ASP A 382 -20.13 -21.04 2.56
N VAL A 383 -19.48 -20.04 3.13
CA VAL A 383 -19.09 -19.97 4.55
C VAL A 383 -19.92 -18.94 5.32
N GLY A 384 -20.58 -18.02 4.63
CA GLY A 384 -21.26 -16.89 5.23
C GLY A 384 -20.34 -15.66 5.40
N PRO A 385 -20.94 -14.50 5.70
CA PRO A 385 -20.21 -13.26 5.89
C PRO A 385 -19.46 -13.25 7.23
N SER A 386 -18.34 -12.54 7.24
CA SER A 386 -17.44 -12.39 8.37
C SER A 386 -16.77 -11.01 8.35
N VAL A 387 -16.04 -10.67 9.42
CA VAL A 387 -15.17 -9.47 9.44
C VAL A 387 -14.24 -9.46 8.23
N ALA A 388 -13.62 -10.59 7.90
CA ALA A 388 -12.73 -10.72 6.76
C ALA A 388 -13.42 -10.47 5.41
N SER A 389 -14.72 -10.79 5.29
CA SER A 389 -15.50 -10.48 4.09
C SER A 389 -15.87 -9.00 3.96
N ASP A 390 -16.12 -8.31 5.08
CA ASP A 390 -16.33 -6.84 5.07
C ASP A 390 -15.05 -6.13 4.62
N LEU A 391 -13.88 -6.54 5.14
CA LEU A 391 -12.59 -5.93 4.78
C LEU A 391 -12.22 -6.17 3.30
N TYR A 392 -12.65 -7.31 2.74
CA TYR A 392 -12.55 -7.56 1.30
C TYR A 392 -13.30 -6.49 0.49
N THR A 393 -14.54 -6.18 0.88
CA THR A 393 -15.35 -5.16 0.17
C THR A 393 -14.72 -3.76 0.24
N VAL A 394 -13.99 -3.43 1.32
CA VAL A 394 -13.23 -2.17 1.44
C VAL A 394 -12.15 -2.11 0.37
N ALA A 395 -11.34 -3.16 0.22
CA ALA A 395 -10.29 -3.19 -0.79
C ALA A 395 -10.85 -3.17 -2.23
N ARG A 396 -11.95 -3.87 -2.50
CA ARG A 396 -12.65 -3.79 -3.79
C ARG A 396 -13.12 -2.38 -4.10
N THR A 397 -13.67 -1.69 -3.09
CA THR A 397 -14.11 -0.29 -3.22
C THR A 397 -12.92 0.64 -3.49
N LEU A 398 -11.80 0.50 -2.77
CA LEU A 398 -10.58 1.27 -3.02
C LEU A 398 -10.03 1.03 -4.44
N ALA A 399 -10.02 -0.21 -4.92
CA ALA A 399 -9.59 -0.54 -6.28
C ALA A 399 -10.47 0.14 -7.33
N VAL A 400 -11.81 0.06 -7.17
CA VAL A 400 -12.75 0.74 -8.07
C VAL A 400 -12.53 2.25 -8.06
N LEU A 401 -12.24 2.87 -6.93
CA LEU A 401 -12.03 4.33 -6.85
C LEU A 401 -10.72 4.79 -7.51
N THR A 402 -9.64 4.01 -7.40
CA THR A 402 -8.26 4.48 -7.67
C THR A 402 -7.73 4.19 -9.09
N PHE A 403 -8.33 3.27 -9.83
CA PHE A 403 -8.00 3.07 -11.25
C PHE A 403 -9.24 2.67 -12.06
N ASP A 404 -9.12 2.69 -13.38
CA ASP A 404 -10.20 2.24 -14.27
C ASP A 404 -10.33 0.72 -14.25
N PHE A 405 -11.04 0.19 -13.25
CA PHE A 405 -11.15 -1.23 -12.99
C PHE A 405 -12.14 -1.92 -13.95
N GLN A 406 -11.85 -1.92 -15.24
CA GLN A 406 -12.70 -2.53 -16.25
C GLN A 406 -12.87 -4.04 -16.01
N GLY A 407 -14.12 -4.50 -16.03
CA GLY A 407 -14.46 -5.91 -15.88
C GLY A 407 -14.43 -6.45 -14.45
N TYR A 408 -14.42 -5.60 -13.42
CA TYR A 408 -14.46 -6.01 -12.01
C TYR A 408 -15.72 -6.82 -11.62
N THR A 409 -16.78 -6.77 -12.41
CA THR A 409 -18.02 -7.55 -12.21
C THR A 409 -18.11 -8.81 -13.06
N ASN A 410 -17.14 -9.11 -13.93
CA ASN A 410 -17.19 -10.27 -14.83
C ASN A 410 -15.85 -10.98 -15.06
N VAL A 411 -14.78 -10.26 -15.40
CA VAL A 411 -13.45 -10.84 -15.66
C VAL A 411 -12.66 -10.96 -14.36
N PHE A 412 -12.72 -9.92 -13.53
CA PHE A 412 -11.97 -9.78 -12.28
C PHE A 412 -12.91 -9.83 -11.08
N VAL A 413 -13.87 -10.76 -11.08
CA VAL A 413 -14.90 -10.87 -10.03
C VAL A 413 -14.23 -11.02 -8.66
N ASP A 414 -13.31 -11.98 -8.55
CA ASP A 414 -12.66 -12.34 -7.28
C ASP A 414 -11.15 -12.04 -7.26
N SER A 415 -10.64 -11.29 -8.24
CA SER A 415 -9.21 -11.05 -8.44
C SER A 415 -8.90 -9.59 -8.78
N LEU A 416 -7.63 -9.21 -8.65
CA LEU A 416 -7.10 -7.92 -9.10
C LEU A 416 -6.33 -8.10 -10.42
N PRO A 417 -6.26 -7.06 -11.28
CA PRO A 417 -5.45 -7.11 -12.49
C PRO A 417 -3.95 -7.16 -12.16
N ASP A 418 -3.16 -7.56 -13.15
CA ASP A 418 -1.70 -7.63 -13.05
C ASP A 418 -1.10 -6.23 -12.75
N PRO A 419 -0.21 -6.09 -11.76
CA PRO A 419 0.39 -4.82 -11.39
C PRO A 419 1.17 -4.15 -12.52
N ASP A 420 1.74 -4.91 -13.46
CA ASP A 420 2.50 -4.32 -14.57
C ASP A 420 1.61 -3.51 -15.53
N ASN A 421 0.30 -3.81 -15.54
CA ASN A 421 -0.68 -3.13 -16.39
C ASN A 421 -1.35 -1.93 -15.72
N ILE A 422 -1.18 -1.75 -14.41
CA ILE A 422 -1.82 -0.69 -13.64
C ILE A 422 -0.76 0.26 -13.09
N GLU A 423 -0.73 1.49 -13.60
CA GLU A 423 0.25 2.51 -13.20
C GLU A 423 0.24 2.77 -11.67
N VAL A 424 -0.95 2.87 -11.07
CA VAL A 424 -1.12 3.05 -9.63
C VAL A 424 -0.43 1.96 -8.82
N PHE A 425 -0.47 0.70 -9.27
CA PHE A 425 0.16 -0.42 -8.57
C PHE A 425 1.68 -0.38 -8.68
N ARG A 426 2.21 0.04 -9.83
CA ARG A 426 3.66 0.24 -10.02
C ARG A 426 4.20 1.41 -9.21
N GLN A 427 3.41 2.49 -9.12
CA GLN A 427 3.79 3.71 -8.40
C GLN A 427 3.72 3.52 -6.88
N TYR A 428 2.67 2.86 -6.37
CA TYR A 428 2.40 2.69 -4.95
C TYR A 428 2.32 1.21 -4.58
N GLU A 429 3.48 0.58 -4.46
CA GLU A 429 3.60 -0.85 -4.16
C GLU A 429 2.93 -1.23 -2.83
N SER A 430 3.06 -0.40 -1.80
CA SER A 430 2.43 -0.62 -0.50
C SER A 430 0.89 -0.62 -0.58
N PHE A 431 0.31 0.27 -1.39
CA PHE A 431 -1.11 0.29 -1.68
C PHE A 431 -1.56 -0.99 -2.40
N TYR A 432 -0.81 -1.42 -3.41
CA TYR A 432 -1.09 -2.68 -4.11
C TYR A 432 -1.05 -3.89 -3.15
N ARG A 433 -0.01 -4.02 -2.32
CA ARG A 433 0.11 -5.09 -1.31
C ARG A 433 -1.03 -5.08 -0.30
N LEU A 434 -1.49 -3.89 0.10
CA LEU A 434 -2.67 -3.75 0.97
C LEU A 434 -3.93 -4.30 0.30
N LEU A 435 -4.17 -3.97 -0.98
CA LEU A 435 -5.31 -4.51 -1.73
C LEU A 435 -5.21 -6.03 -1.89
N VAL A 436 -4.03 -6.55 -2.19
CA VAL A 436 -3.78 -8.00 -2.31
C VAL A 436 -4.07 -8.72 -0.99
N ARG A 437 -3.53 -8.21 0.14
CA ARG A 437 -3.79 -8.82 1.46
C ARG A 437 -5.27 -8.82 1.80
N ALA A 438 -5.96 -7.69 1.63
CA ALA A 438 -7.39 -7.59 1.92
C ALA A 438 -8.26 -8.43 0.97
N THR A 439 -7.77 -8.75 -0.23
CA THR A 439 -8.48 -9.57 -1.22
C THR A 439 -7.97 -11.01 -1.33
N ASP A 440 -7.19 -11.49 -0.34
CA ASP A 440 -6.70 -12.87 -0.35
C ASP A 440 -7.88 -13.86 -0.41
N PRO A 441 -7.84 -14.87 -1.30
CA PRO A 441 -8.88 -15.90 -1.35
C PRO A 441 -9.08 -16.67 -0.04
N ASP A 442 -8.04 -16.78 0.79
CA ASP A 442 -8.11 -17.34 2.14
C ASP A 442 -8.44 -16.22 3.15
N PRO A 443 -9.65 -16.20 3.74
CA PRO A 443 -10.05 -15.16 4.69
C PRO A 443 -9.13 -15.05 5.90
N ALA A 444 -8.46 -16.13 6.29
CA ALA A 444 -7.55 -16.14 7.44
C ALA A 444 -6.22 -15.42 7.18
N ARG A 445 -5.93 -15.04 5.93
CA ARG A 445 -4.72 -14.28 5.53
C ARG A 445 -4.97 -12.78 5.38
N ARG A 446 -6.24 -12.37 5.38
CA ARG A 446 -6.64 -10.96 5.32
C ARG A 446 -6.29 -10.25 6.65
N PHE A 447 -6.60 -8.97 6.73
CA PHE A 447 -6.49 -8.22 7.98
C PHE A 447 -7.44 -8.82 9.03
N ALA A 448 -6.98 -8.93 10.29
CA ALA A 448 -7.76 -9.56 11.35
C ALA A 448 -8.88 -8.64 11.87
N SER A 449 -8.76 -7.33 11.67
CA SER A 449 -9.74 -6.35 12.11
C SER A 449 -9.74 -5.09 11.24
N ALA A 450 -10.83 -4.33 11.29
CA ALA A 450 -10.92 -3.01 10.65
C ALA A 450 -9.87 -2.03 11.19
N GLN A 451 -9.55 -2.11 12.49
CA GLN A 451 -8.51 -1.28 13.11
C GLN A 451 -7.13 -1.57 12.52
N GLU A 452 -6.77 -2.85 12.40
CA GLU A 452 -5.48 -3.25 11.79
C GLU A 452 -5.39 -2.76 10.34
N MET A 453 -6.44 -2.95 9.55
CA MET A 453 -6.47 -2.47 8.17
C MET A 453 -6.39 -0.94 8.11
N SER A 454 -7.03 -0.23 9.03
CA SER A 454 -7.00 1.24 9.12
C SER A 454 -5.60 1.76 9.44
N GLU A 455 -4.89 1.14 10.39
CA GLU A 455 -3.51 1.49 10.74
C GLU A 455 -2.58 1.30 9.55
N GLN A 456 -2.67 0.16 8.86
CA GLN A 456 -1.86 -0.12 7.68
C GLN A 456 -2.21 0.81 6.50
N LEU A 457 -3.50 1.08 6.25
CA LEU A 457 -3.95 2.03 5.23
C LEU A 457 -3.49 3.47 5.53
N THR A 458 -3.43 3.85 6.81
CA THR A 458 -2.89 5.15 7.24
C THR A 458 -1.37 5.23 7.00
N GLY A 459 -0.63 4.15 7.23
CA GLY A 459 0.79 4.05 6.87
C GLY A 459 1.02 4.19 5.37
N VAL A 460 0.22 3.49 4.55
CA VAL A 460 0.21 3.64 3.09
C VAL A 460 -0.12 5.08 2.67
N LEU A 461 -1.13 5.70 3.29
CA LEU A 461 -1.51 7.08 2.99
C LEU A 461 -0.35 8.06 3.25
N ARG A 462 0.37 7.91 4.37
CA ARG A 462 1.56 8.73 4.67
C ARG A 462 2.63 8.59 3.60
N GLU A 463 2.88 7.37 3.13
CA GLU A 463 3.82 7.10 2.05
C GLU A 463 3.39 7.79 0.74
N VAL A 464 2.14 7.59 0.31
CA VAL A 464 1.58 8.21 -0.91
C VAL A 464 1.72 9.73 -0.87
N VAL A 465 1.27 10.37 0.22
CA VAL A 465 1.33 11.83 0.38
C VAL A 465 2.78 12.32 0.45
N SER A 466 3.68 11.57 1.08
CA SER A 466 5.10 11.94 1.16
C SER A 466 5.77 11.91 -0.21
N LEU A 467 5.47 10.89 -1.02
CA LEU A 467 5.97 10.78 -2.39
C LEU A 467 5.44 11.90 -3.30
N GLN A 468 4.16 12.24 -3.19
CA GLN A 468 3.54 13.29 -4.01
C GLN A 468 4.02 14.69 -3.65
N THR A 469 4.12 14.98 -2.35
CA THR A 469 4.42 16.35 -1.87
C THR A 469 5.91 16.60 -1.66
N GLY A 470 6.74 15.55 -1.64
CA GLY A 470 8.15 15.61 -1.24
C GLY A 470 8.36 15.98 0.23
N ARG A 471 7.30 15.98 1.05
CA ARG A 471 7.35 16.31 2.48
C ARG A 471 7.06 15.06 3.31
N ALA A 472 7.99 14.71 4.18
CA ALA A 472 7.85 13.58 5.09
C ALA A 472 6.62 13.69 6.00
N ARG A 473 5.98 12.54 6.23
CA ARG A 473 4.84 12.36 7.15
C ARG A 473 5.20 11.26 8.17
N PRO A 474 6.15 11.51 9.08
CA PRO A 474 6.64 10.51 10.02
C PRO A 474 5.56 10.12 11.03
N ALA A 475 5.64 8.89 11.54
CA ALA A 475 4.73 8.40 12.57
C ALA A 475 5.32 7.24 13.35
N MET A 476 4.92 7.12 14.62
CA MET A 476 5.30 5.98 15.44
C MET A 476 4.52 4.74 15.01
N SER A 477 5.25 3.66 14.72
CA SER A 477 4.65 2.35 14.48
C SER A 477 4.00 1.78 15.75
N THR A 478 2.84 1.15 15.57
CA THR A 478 2.09 0.43 16.62
C THR A 478 2.62 -0.98 16.84
N ILE A 479 3.39 -1.54 15.89
CA ILE A 479 3.91 -2.92 15.95
C ILE A 479 5.43 -3.02 15.98
N PHE A 480 6.16 -1.98 15.57
CA PHE A 480 7.61 -1.87 15.68
C PHE A 480 8.03 -0.74 16.63
N GLY A 481 9.16 -0.93 17.32
CA GLY A 481 9.89 0.13 18.01
C GLY A 481 10.58 1.10 17.02
N PRO A 482 11.09 2.24 17.51
CA PRO A 482 11.86 3.17 16.67
C PRO A 482 13.21 2.58 16.26
N GLU A 483 13.88 3.20 15.29
CA GLU A 483 15.28 2.94 15.03
C GLU A 483 16.14 3.46 16.20
N VAL A 484 16.79 2.55 16.93
CA VAL A 484 17.60 2.90 18.11
C VAL A 484 19.08 3.06 17.78
N LYS A 485 19.57 2.40 16.72
CA LYS A 485 20.99 2.34 16.37
C LYS A 485 21.19 2.48 14.87
N VAL A 486 22.16 3.32 14.47
CA VAL A 486 22.64 3.42 13.08
C VAL A 486 24.09 2.97 13.04
N THR A 487 24.36 1.86 12.34
CA THR A 487 25.69 1.21 12.35
C THR A 487 26.65 1.74 11.29
N ASP A 488 26.15 2.20 10.15
CA ASP A 488 26.96 2.41 8.94
C ASP A 488 27.13 3.89 8.56
N THR A 489 27.38 4.74 9.57
CA THR A 489 27.57 6.18 9.38
C THR A 489 28.92 6.55 8.75
N GLU A 490 29.93 5.68 8.88
CA GLU A 490 31.24 5.84 8.25
C GLU A 490 31.29 5.20 6.86
N LEU A 491 30.74 5.89 5.85
CA LEU A 491 30.63 5.36 4.47
C LEU A 491 31.97 5.09 3.76
N PHE A 492 33.03 5.82 4.14
CA PHE A 492 34.33 5.76 3.47
C PHE A 492 35.37 5.18 4.42
N ALA A 493 36.23 4.31 3.88
CA ALA A 493 37.43 3.89 4.60
C ALA A 493 38.33 5.10 4.92
N LYS A 494 39.09 4.99 6.02
CA LYS A 494 40.13 5.97 6.35
C LYS A 494 41.08 6.10 5.16
N LEU A 495 41.55 7.33 4.89
CA LEU A 495 42.59 7.56 3.89
C LEU A 495 43.89 6.99 4.42
N ASP A 496 44.24 5.79 3.96
CA ASP A 496 45.56 5.23 4.19
C ASP A 496 46.50 5.75 3.08
N GLY A 497 47.40 6.67 3.45
CA GLY A 497 48.37 7.29 2.54
C GLY A 497 48.38 8.82 2.54
N GLU A 498 48.93 9.39 1.47
CA GLU A 498 49.05 10.85 1.27
C GLU A 498 47.74 11.45 0.74
N VAL A 499 47.33 12.59 1.29
CA VAL A 499 46.10 13.30 0.90
C VAL A 499 46.19 13.97 -0.47
N SER A 500 47.40 14.14 -0.99
CA SER A 500 47.68 14.64 -2.33
C SER A 500 48.69 13.72 -3.00
N ARG A 501 48.32 13.16 -4.16
CA ARG A 501 49.17 12.23 -4.92
C ARG A 501 50.25 12.95 -5.74
N LEU A 502 49.95 14.15 -6.24
CA LEU A 502 50.86 14.94 -7.08
C LEU A 502 51.74 15.89 -6.26
N GLY A 503 51.27 16.30 -5.07
CA GLY A 503 51.91 17.32 -4.25
C GLY A 503 53.03 16.82 -3.33
N THR A 504 53.20 15.52 -3.19
CA THR A 504 54.18 14.92 -2.26
C THR A 504 55.60 15.04 -2.77
N ARG A 505 56.53 15.39 -1.87
CA ARG A 505 57.97 15.28 -2.17
C ARG A 505 58.34 13.79 -2.16
N ARG A 506 58.89 13.28 -3.27
CA ARG A 506 59.56 11.98 -3.27
C ARG A 506 60.82 12.08 -2.42
N ASP A 507 60.86 11.40 -1.28
CA ASP A 507 62.12 11.20 -0.58
C ASP A 507 63.05 10.36 -1.44
N ARG A 508 64.31 10.80 -1.57
CA ARG A 508 65.38 9.96 -2.10
C ARG A 508 65.51 8.75 -1.18
N PRO A 509 65.60 7.51 -1.69
CA PRO A 509 65.75 6.35 -0.82
C PRO A 509 67.05 6.49 -0.03
N THR A 510 66.93 6.61 1.29
CA THR A 510 68.07 6.51 2.19
C THR A 510 68.56 5.07 2.19
N ALA A 511 69.70 4.85 1.54
CA ALA A 511 70.44 3.60 1.62
C ALA A 511 70.75 3.29 3.09
N ARG A 512 70.07 2.28 3.66
CA ARG A 512 70.50 1.62 4.89
C ARG A 512 71.22 0.34 4.52
N ASN A 513 72.48 0.28 4.94
CA ASN A 513 73.46 -0.78 4.73
C ASN A 513 73.00 -2.16 5.23
N GLY A 514 73.24 -3.19 4.41
CA GLY A 514 73.97 -4.40 4.81
C GLY A 514 73.23 -5.50 5.57
N GLY A 515 72.65 -6.44 4.82
CA GLY A 515 72.27 -7.77 5.31
C GLY A 515 72.00 -8.73 4.16
N SER A 516 72.99 -9.56 3.84
CA SER A 516 72.94 -10.54 2.75
C SER A 516 71.93 -11.67 3.04
N ALA A 517 71.00 -11.89 2.12
CA ALA A 517 70.40 -13.22 1.92
C ALA A 517 69.99 -13.35 0.45
N SER A 518 70.73 -14.17 -0.28
CA SER A 518 70.40 -14.65 -1.61
C SER A 518 69.13 -15.50 -1.55
N GLY A 519 68.07 -15.05 -2.21
CA GLY A 519 66.86 -15.83 -2.45
C GLY A 519 66.16 -15.28 -3.68
N THR A 520 66.32 -15.95 -4.81
CA THR A 520 65.59 -15.70 -6.06
C THR A 520 64.09 -15.87 -5.82
N ALA A 521 63.37 -14.77 -5.63
CA ALA A 521 61.91 -14.74 -5.63
C ALA A 521 61.42 -14.31 -7.02
N ALA A 522 60.68 -15.22 -7.65
CA ALA A 522 60.02 -15.03 -8.94
C ALA A 522 59.05 -13.83 -8.91
N LEU A 523 59.01 -13.09 -10.00
CA LEU A 523 57.98 -12.10 -10.32
C LEU A 523 56.61 -12.81 -10.39
N PRO A 524 55.59 -12.45 -9.60
CA PRO A 524 54.23 -12.83 -9.92
C PRO A 524 53.75 -11.96 -11.10
N ALA A 525 53.45 -12.63 -12.19
CA ALA A 525 52.75 -12.05 -13.33
C ALA A 525 51.35 -11.60 -12.93
N GLY A 526 50.95 -10.41 -13.38
CA GLY A 526 49.57 -10.05 -13.68
C GLY A 526 48.52 -10.29 -12.59
N GLY A 527 48.65 -9.64 -11.44
CA GLY A 527 47.49 -9.43 -10.56
C GLY A 527 46.56 -8.41 -11.21
N ALA A 528 45.41 -8.85 -11.73
CA ALA A 528 44.34 -7.96 -12.14
C ALA A 528 44.04 -6.99 -11.00
N ALA A 529 44.13 -5.68 -11.26
CA ALA A 529 43.82 -4.65 -10.28
C ALA A 529 42.38 -4.86 -9.78
N VAL A 530 42.23 -5.28 -8.53
CA VAL A 530 40.94 -5.35 -7.86
C VAL A 530 40.40 -3.91 -7.86
N PRO A 531 39.18 -3.65 -8.40
CA PRO A 531 38.63 -2.31 -8.43
C PRO A 531 38.54 -1.79 -6.98
N VAL A 532 39.21 -0.68 -6.71
CA VAL A 532 39.19 -0.02 -5.41
C VAL A 532 37.74 0.42 -5.14
N ARG A 533 37.06 -0.23 -4.18
CA ARG A 533 35.69 0.14 -3.82
C ARG A 533 35.70 1.49 -3.12
N LEU A 534 34.87 2.41 -3.61
CA LEU A 534 34.75 3.78 -3.09
C LEU A 534 34.20 3.80 -1.65
N THR A 535 33.29 2.88 -1.32
CA THR A 535 32.60 2.82 -0.03
C THR A 535 32.96 1.55 0.75
N ARG A 536 32.87 1.63 2.08
CA ARG A 536 33.00 0.47 2.98
C ARG A 536 31.87 -0.52 2.72
N GLN A 537 32.16 -1.81 2.82
CA GLN A 537 31.14 -2.86 2.77
C GLN A 537 30.28 -2.81 4.04
N LEU A 538 28.98 -2.98 3.86
CA LEU A 538 27.99 -3.06 4.94
C LEU A 538 28.31 -4.24 5.87
N ASP A 539 28.37 -3.99 7.17
CA ASP A 539 28.42 -5.06 8.17
C ASP A 539 27.00 -5.62 8.36
N THR A 540 26.72 -6.75 7.71
CA THR A 540 25.37 -7.32 7.63
C THR A 540 24.85 -7.76 8.99
N ALA A 541 25.72 -8.27 9.87
CA ALA A 541 25.34 -8.67 11.23
C ALA A 541 25.00 -7.44 12.07
N ALA A 542 25.83 -6.41 12.05
CA ALA A 542 25.56 -5.17 12.77
C ALA A 542 24.28 -4.49 12.26
N ALA A 543 24.08 -4.44 10.94
CA ALA A 543 22.90 -3.82 10.31
C ALA A 543 21.62 -4.61 10.59
N ALA A 544 21.64 -5.95 10.55
CA ALA A 544 20.50 -6.79 10.92
C ALA A 544 20.08 -6.56 12.38
N LEU A 545 21.06 -6.40 13.27
CA LEU A 545 20.83 -6.10 14.68
C LEU A 545 20.49 -4.62 14.92
N ALA A 546 20.64 -3.74 13.94
CA ALA A 546 20.20 -2.35 14.02
C ALA A 546 18.72 -2.17 13.62
N LEU A 547 18.13 -3.16 12.94
CA LEU A 547 16.75 -3.11 12.50
C LEU A 547 15.75 -2.90 13.67
N PRO A 548 14.62 -2.21 13.41
CA PRO A 548 13.55 -2.03 14.38
C PRO A 548 13.10 -3.34 15.01
N VAL A 549 12.80 -3.29 16.31
CA VAL A 549 12.40 -4.46 17.09
C VAL A 549 10.87 -4.52 17.17
N PRO A 550 10.22 -5.67 16.92
CA PRO A 550 8.79 -5.84 17.19
C PRO A 550 8.43 -5.46 18.62
N ARG A 551 7.30 -4.78 18.81
CA ARG A 551 6.80 -4.42 20.13
C ARG A 551 6.30 -5.66 20.86
N VAL A 552 6.49 -5.63 22.18
CA VAL A 552 5.96 -6.63 23.10
C VAL A 552 4.44 -6.50 23.14
N ASP A 553 3.74 -7.64 23.05
CA ASP A 553 2.29 -7.70 23.22
C ASP A 553 1.91 -7.23 24.64
N PRO A 554 1.12 -6.14 24.78
CA PRO A 554 0.66 -5.67 26.08
C PRO A 554 -0.15 -6.71 26.87
N GLY A 555 -0.74 -7.71 26.19
CA GLY A 555 -1.49 -8.79 26.80
C GLY A 555 -0.65 -9.93 27.36
N ASP A 556 0.68 -9.94 27.12
CA ASP A 556 1.56 -10.98 27.66
C ASP A 556 1.73 -10.85 29.18
N PRO A 557 1.69 -11.95 29.95
CA PRO A 557 1.85 -11.90 31.41
C PRO A 557 3.19 -11.31 31.85
N ASN A 558 4.23 -11.36 31.00
CA ASN A 558 5.55 -10.82 31.28
C ASN A 558 5.78 -9.42 30.68
N ALA A 559 4.77 -8.77 30.09
CA ALA A 559 4.94 -7.47 29.43
C ALA A 559 5.52 -6.39 30.38
N GLY A 560 4.98 -6.29 31.61
CA GLY A 560 5.47 -5.36 32.62
C GLY A 560 6.88 -5.68 33.12
N PHE A 561 7.22 -6.97 33.22
CA PHE A 561 8.57 -7.43 33.58
C PHE A 561 9.59 -7.06 32.49
N LEU A 562 9.26 -7.33 31.22
CA LEU A 562 10.09 -6.99 30.07
C LEU A 562 10.32 -5.48 29.91
N ALA A 563 9.32 -4.66 30.23
CA ALA A 563 9.46 -3.20 30.23
C ALA A 563 10.54 -2.71 31.22
N GLY A 564 10.75 -3.42 32.34
CA GLY A 564 11.81 -3.12 33.31
C GLY A 564 13.22 -3.49 32.85
N LEU A 565 13.36 -4.29 31.78
CA LEU A 565 14.64 -4.84 31.31
C LEU A 565 15.14 -4.22 29.99
N ILE A 566 14.61 -3.05 29.61
CA ILE A 566 14.96 -2.38 28.34
C ILE A 566 16.45 -1.99 28.30
N ALA A 567 17.03 -1.59 29.44
CA ALA A 567 18.41 -1.11 29.55
C ALA A 567 19.42 -2.18 30.00
N SER A 568 18.98 -3.43 30.23
CA SER A 568 19.84 -4.51 30.72
C SER A 568 20.84 -4.97 29.65
N ALA A 569 22.06 -5.28 30.08
CA ALA A 569 23.05 -5.91 29.19
C ALA A 569 22.58 -7.33 28.78
N PRO A 570 22.94 -7.83 27.58
CA PRO A 570 22.41 -9.11 27.07
C PRO A 570 22.60 -10.32 28.00
N THR A 571 23.73 -10.42 28.71
CA THR A 571 24.03 -11.52 29.64
C THR A 571 23.16 -11.47 30.90
N GLU A 572 23.01 -10.28 31.49
CA GLU A 572 22.13 -10.03 32.65
C GLU A 572 20.66 -10.24 32.26
N LEU A 573 20.29 -9.81 31.05
CA LEU A 573 18.97 -9.99 30.46
C LEU A 573 18.61 -11.47 30.38
N ILE A 574 19.47 -12.32 29.79
CA ILE A 574 19.20 -13.77 29.68
C ILE A 574 18.98 -14.39 31.07
N THR A 575 19.82 -14.03 32.04
CA THR A 575 19.70 -14.51 33.42
C THR A 575 18.36 -14.08 34.04
N ALA A 576 17.95 -12.83 33.83
CA ALA A 576 16.67 -12.32 34.32
C ALA A 576 15.47 -13.01 33.64
N LEU A 577 15.54 -13.26 32.32
CA LEU A 577 14.50 -13.95 31.57
C LEU A 577 14.28 -15.38 32.08
N HIS A 578 15.35 -16.10 32.43
CA HIS A 578 15.24 -17.45 33.02
C HIS A 578 14.67 -17.46 34.44
N ALA A 579 14.71 -16.32 35.14
CA ALA A 579 14.09 -16.15 36.46
C ALA A 579 12.62 -15.70 36.39
N ALA A 580 12.05 -15.54 35.18
CA ALA A 580 10.69 -15.08 35.02
C ALA A 580 9.65 -16.07 35.58
N PRO A 581 8.51 -15.60 36.14
CA PRO A 581 7.56 -16.45 36.85
C PRO A 581 6.84 -17.48 35.96
N SER A 582 6.62 -17.14 34.69
CA SER A 582 5.95 -17.99 33.72
C SER A 582 6.60 -17.86 32.34
N GLY A 583 6.72 -18.99 31.63
CA GLY A 583 7.18 -18.97 30.24
C GLY A 583 6.17 -18.29 29.33
N SER A 584 6.64 -17.46 28.39
CA SER A 584 5.82 -16.86 27.36
C SER A 584 6.58 -16.71 26.04
N LEU A 585 5.85 -16.46 24.96
CA LEU A 585 6.44 -16.21 23.64
C LEU A 585 7.36 -14.99 23.68
N GLU A 586 6.96 -13.93 24.37
CA GLU A 586 7.73 -12.69 24.49
C GLU A 586 9.10 -12.90 25.14
N LEU A 587 9.17 -13.71 26.20
CA LEU A 587 10.44 -14.05 26.84
C LEU A 587 11.39 -14.77 25.87
N ARG A 588 10.86 -15.72 25.10
CA ARG A 588 11.65 -16.50 24.12
C ARG A 588 12.13 -15.64 22.95
N LEU A 589 11.29 -14.72 22.46
CA LEU A 589 11.67 -13.75 21.43
C LEU A 589 12.75 -12.78 21.94
N ARG A 590 12.63 -12.34 23.21
CA ARG A 590 13.63 -11.48 23.84
C ARG A 590 14.96 -12.20 24.07
N GLU A 591 14.93 -13.46 24.49
CA GLU A 591 16.13 -14.31 24.63
C GLU A 591 16.79 -14.53 23.27
N LEU A 592 16.02 -14.89 22.25
CA LEU A 592 16.52 -15.06 20.88
C LEU A 592 17.29 -13.82 20.42
N ARG A 593 16.70 -12.64 20.61
CA ARG A 593 17.34 -11.37 20.25
C ARG A 593 18.63 -11.13 21.03
N ALA A 594 18.64 -11.34 22.34
CA ALA A 594 19.83 -11.17 23.17
C ALA A 594 20.99 -12.09 22.73
N ARG A 595 20.67 -13.35 22.37
CA ARG A 595 21.66 -14.31 21.85
C ARG A 595 22.24 -13.90 20.50
N LEU A 596 21.41 -13.37 19.60
CA LEU A 596 21.87 -12.80 18.33
C LEU A 596 22.82 -11.61 18.55
N GLU A 597 22.50 -10.72 19.51
CA GLU A 597 23.36 -9.57 19.86
C GLU A 597 24.71 -9.98 20.45
N MET A 598 24.76 -11.12 21.14
CA MET A 598 25.99 -11.71 21.66
C MET A 598 26.79 -12.52 20.61
N GLY A 599 26.25 -12.72 19.40
CA GLY A 599 26.87 -13.54 18.36
C GLY A 599 26.76 -15.05 18.60
N GLU A 600 25.89 -15.50 19.51
CA GLU A 600 25.63 -16.93 19.79
C GLU A 600 24.69 -17.55 18.74
N PHE A 601 25.07 -17.47 17.46
CA PHE A 601 24.17 -17.81 16.34
C PHE A 601 23.66 -19.25 16.37
N THR A 602 24.47 -20.21 16.81
CA THR A 602 24.06 -21.62 16.88
C THR A 602 22.90 -21.83 17.86
N ILE A 603 22.95 -21.18 19.03
CA ILE A 603 21.90 -21.30 20.03
C ILE A 603 20.67 -20.51 19.59
N ALA A 604 20.87 -19.30 19.05
CA ALA A 604 19.79 -18.49 18.52
C ALA A 604 18.98 -19.22 17.43
N LEU A 605 19.66 -19.87 16.48
CA LEU A 605 18.99 -20.64 15.42
C LEU A 605 18.22 -21.85 15.99
N ALA A 606 18.78 -22.56 16.98
CA ALA A 606 18.05 -23.65 17.65
C ALA A 606 16.80 -23.15 18.40
N THR A 607 16.88 -21.98 19.05
CA THR A 607 15.72 -21.34 19.69
C THR A 607 14.68 -20.92 18.65
N LEU A 608 15.11 -20.38 17.50
CA LEU A 608 14.23 -20.00 16.40
C LEU A 608 13.52 -21.23 15.80
N ASP A 609 14.22 -22.35 15.55
CA ASP A 609 13.63 -23.59 15.05
C ASP A 609 12.58 -24.18 16.01
N ALA A 610 12.76 -23.98 17.32
CA ALA A 610 11.74 -24.32 18.30
C ALA A 610 10.53 -23.37 18.21
N LEU A 611 10.76 -22.07 18.08
CA LEU A 611 9.70 -21.07 17.91
C LEU A 611 8.90 -21.28 16.63
N GLU A 612 9.53 -21.62 15.50
CA GLU A 612 8.85 -21.90 14.23
C GLU A 612 7.94 -23.14 14.32
N ARG A 613 8.31 -24.14 15.14
CA ARG A 613 7.48 -25.33 15.37
C ARG A 613 6.30 -25.04 16.29
N ASP A 614 6.53 -24.25 17.33
CA ASP A 614 5.52 -23.97 18.36
C ASP A 614 4.54 -22.87 17.91
N HIS A 615 5.00 -21.89 17.11
CA HIS A 615 4.26 -20.70 16.69
C HIS A 615 4.46 -20.39 15.18
N PRO A 616 4.08 -21.31 14.27
CA PRO A 616 4.35 -21.16 12.84
C PRO A 616 3.64 -19.98 12.17
N ASP A 617 2.54 -19.50 12.76
CA ASP A 617 1.72 -18.43 12.22
C ASP A 617 2.11 -17.03 12.75
N ASP A 618 2.98 -16.93 13.77
CA ASP A 618 3.35 -15.65 14.38
C ASP A 618 4.37 -14.90 13.52
N TRP A 619 3.98 -13.72 13.07
CA TRP A 619 4.79 -12.88 12.20
C TRP A 619 6.15 -12.49 12.78
N ARG A 620 6.26 -12.39 14.10
CA ARG A 620 7.51 -11.98 14.77
C ARG A 620 8.56 -13.07 14.64
N VAL A 621 8.14 -14.34 14.63
CA VAL A 621 9.05 -15.46 14.37
C VAL A 621 9.62 -15.35 12.96
N VAL A 622 8.79 -15.02 11.96
CA VAL A 622 9.22 -14.77 10.58
C VAL A 622 10.15 -13.55 10.48
N TRP A 623 9.85 -12.47 11.21
CA TRP A 623 10.75 -11.32 11.30
C TRP A 623 12.13 -11.71 11.84
N TYR A 624 12.18 -12.45 12.96
CA TYR A 624 13.45 -12.88 13.54
C TYR A 624 14.18 -13.94 12.71
N ARG A 625 13.47 -14.75 11.92
CA ARG A 625 14.08 -15.57 10.87
C ARG A 625 14.81 -14.71 9.86
N GLY A 626 14.20 -13.62 9.40
CA GLY A 626 14.84 -12.65 8.52
C GLY A 626 16.09 -12.01 9.14
N VAL A 627 15.99 -11.58 10.40
CA VAL A 627 17.12 -10.97 11.15
C VAL A 627 18.26 -11.98 11.33
N ALA A 628 17.96 -13.21 11.77
CA ALA A 628 18.95 -14.26 11.97
C ALA A 628 19.64 -14.63 10.64
N ALA A 629 18.86 -14.82 9.57
CA ALA A 629 19.38 -15.12 8.24
C ALA A 629 20.29 -14.01 7.70
N LEU A 630 19.90 -12.73 7.86
CA LEU A 630 20.74 -11.61 7.43
C LEU A 630 22.03 -11.51 8.24
N ALA A 631 21.97 -11.81 9.54
CA ALA A 631 23.14 -11.81 10.42
C ALA A 631 24.12 -12.95 10.14
N THR A 632 23.63 -14.12 9.71
CA THR A 632 24.46 -15.30 9.38
C THR A 632 24.92 -15.35 7.92
N GLY A 633 24.43 -14.44 7.08
CA GLY A 633 24.84 -14.34 5.67
C GLY A 633 23.90 -15.03 4.67
N ASP A 634 22.76 -15.56 5.11
CA ASP A 634 21.71 -16.13 4.26
C ASP A 634 20.77 -15.04 3.75
N HIS A 635 21.26 -14.27 2.77
CA HIS A 635 20.58 -13.09 2.26
C HIS A 635 19.27 -13.37 1.51
N GLU A 636 19.17 -14.55 0.87
CA GLU A 636 17.96 -14.95 0.13
C GLU A 636 16.81 -15.28 1.09
N ASN A 637 17.06 -16.10 2.12
CA ASN A 637 16.03 -16.38 3.12
C ASN A 637 15.67 -15.13 3.94
N ALA A 638 16.63 -14.22 4.16
CA ALA A 638 16.34 -12.93 4.77
C ALA A 638 15.36 -12.11 3.93
N ALA A 639 15.62 -11.97 2.62
CA ALA A 639 14.75 -11.23 1.71
C ALA A 639 13.33 -11.83 1.66
N LEU A 640 13.21 -13.16 1.56
CA LEU A 640 11.91 -13.84 1.56
C LEU A 640 11.14 -13.61 2.86
N SER A 641 11.83 -13.64 4.01
CA SER A 641 11.19 -13.43 5.31
C SER A 641 10.68 -12.00 5.45
N PHE A 642 11.51 -11.00 5.09
CA PHE A 642 11.09 -9.59 5.16
C PHE A 642 10.03 -9.21 4.12
N ASP A 643 10.02 -9.85 2.95
CA ASP A 643 8.99 -9.64 1.92
C ASP A 643 7.63 -10.16 2.39
N ALA A 644 7.61 -11.31 3.09
CA ALA A 644 6.39 -11.81 3.74
C ALA A 644 5.88 -10.86 4.84
N ILE A 645 6.78 -10.21 5.59
CA ILE A 645 6.39 -9.17 6.56
C ILE A 645 5.89 -7.91 5.86
N TYR A 646 6.43 -7.54 4.70
CA TYR A 646 5.94 -6.41 3.92
C TYR A 646 4.54 -6.67 3.34
N ASP A 647 4.28 -7.90 2.86
CA ASP A 647 2.93 -8.32 2.44
C ASP A 647 1.93 -8.27 3.59
N ALA A 648 2.37 -8.68 4.79
CA ALA A 648 1.54 -8.57 5.98
C ALA A 648 1.31 -7.10 6.37
N PHE A 649 2.36 -6.28 6.46
CA PHE A 649 2.29 -4.93 7.00
C PHE A 649 2.76 -3.88 5.99
N PRO A 650 1.96 -3.61 4.93
CA PRO A 650 2.36 -2.75 3.83
C PRO A 650 2.55 -1.28 4.25
N GLY A 651 1.91 -0.85 5.34
CA GLY A 651 2.04 0.50 5.87
C GLY A 651 3.34 0.75 6.65
N GLU A 652 4.11 -0.30 6.97
CA GLU A 652 5.26 -0.19 7.87
C GLU A 652 6.58 0.14 7.13
N PRO A 653 7.42 1.04 7.69
CA PRO A 653 8.74 1.34 7.14
C PRO A 653 9.79 0.28 7.48
N ALA A 654 9.65 -0.43 8.60
CA ALA A 654 10.61 -1.43 9.08
C ALA A 654 10.91 -2.55 8.07
N PRO A 655 9.90 -3.26 7.48
CA PRO A 655 10.17 -4.28 6.48
C PRO A 655 10.79 -3.71 5.19
N LYS A 656 10.43 -2.49 4.79
CA LYS A 656 11.02 -1.82 3.63
C LYS A 656 12.49 -1.50 3.85
N LEU A 657 12.86 -1.04 5.05
CA LEU A 657 14.26 -0.83 5.42
C LEU A 657 15.06 -2.14 5.36
N ALA A 658 14.50 -3.23 5.91
CA ALA A 658 15.12 -4.54 5.89
C ALA A 658 15.29 -5.08 4.45
N LEU A 659 14.29 -4.90 3.59
CA LEU A 659 14.39 -5.24 2.16
C LEU A 659 15.41 -4.37 1.42
N GLY A 660 15.58 -3.11 1.78
CA GLY A 660 16.65 -2.25 1.28
C GLY A 660 18.05 -2.82 1.59
N LEU A 661 18.26 -3.28 2.83
CA LEU A 661 19.50 -3.95 3.24
C LEU A 661 19.71 -5.25 2.46
N CYS A 662 18.69 -6.10 2.36
CA CYS A 662 18.74 -7.35 1.60
C CYS A 662 19.06 -7.11 0.12
N ALA A 663 18.39 -6.14 -0.51
CA ALA A 663 18.63 -5.77 -1.92
C ALA A 663 20.06 -5.30 -2.13
N GLU A 664 20.61 -4.53 -1.20
CA GLU A 664 21.98 -4.03 -1.27
C GLU A 664 23.00 -5.16 -1.22
N VAL A 665 22.87 -6.10 -0.26
CA VAL A 665 23.80 -7.23 -0.12
C VAL A 665 23.68 -8.24 -1.26
N LEU A 666 22.50 -8.36 -1.86
CA LEU A 666 22.25 -9.15 -3.07
C LEU A 666 22.75 -8.45 -4.36
N GLY A 667 23.25 -7.21 -4.27
CA GLY A 667 23.75 -6.44 -5.42
C GLY A 667 22.65 -5.85 -6.31
N GLN A 668 21.39 -5.86 -5.87
CA GLN A 668 20.26 -5.28 -6.57
C GLN A 668 20.13 -3.78 -6.24
N LEU A 669 21.09 -3.00 -6.74
CA LEU A 669 21.27 -1.59 -6.36
C LEU A 669 20.04 -0.72 -6.64
N ASP A 670 19.34 -0.92 -7.77
CA ASP A 670 18.14 -0.14 -8.09
C ASP A 670 17.00 -0.39 -7.08
N ASN A 671 16.78 -1.65 -6.71
CA ASN A 671 15.79 -2.03 -5.71
C ASN A 671 16.15 -1.49 -4.33
N ALA A 672 17.43 -1.58 -3.95
CA ALA A 672 17.92 -1.04 -2.68
C ALA A 672 17.71 0.47 -2.59
N ALA A 673 18.06 1.20 -3.67
CA ALA A 673 17.87 2.64 -3.75
C ALA A 673 16.39 3.02 -3.61
N GLU A 674 15.48 2.27 -4.26
CA GLU A 674 14.05 2.53 -4.17
C GLU A 674 13.49 2.30 -2.76
N TYR A 675 13.82 1.20 -2.09
CA TYR A 675 13.37 0.95 -0.72
C TYR A 675 13.92 1.99 0.27
N TYR A 676 15.20 2.31 0.19
CA TYR A 676 15.78 3.34 1.07
C TYR A 676 15.19 4.71 0.80
N ARG A 677 14.97 5.08 -0.47
CA ARG A 677 14.31 6.34 -0.86
C ARG A 677 12.89 6.40 -0.30
N LEU A 678 12.14 5.32 -0.40
CA LEU A 678 10.76 5.23 0.08
C LEU A 678 10.68 5.45 1.60
N VAL A 679 11.52 4.75 2.36
CA VAL A 679 11.62 4.90 3.82
C VAL A 679 12.05 6.32 4.19
N TRP A 680 13.13 6.83 3.59
CA TRP A 680 13.68 8.16 3.91
C TRP A 680 12.70 9.30 3.59
N THR A 681 12.00 9.20 2.45
CA THR A 681 11.03 10.23 2.03
C THR A 681 9.81 10.25 2.95
N THR A 682 9.41 9.10 3.48
CA THR A 682 8.23 8.96 4.34
C THR A 682 8.54 9.36 5.78
N ASP A 683 9.64 8.86 6.34
CA ASP A 683 10.03 9.07 7.73
C ASP A 683 11.57 9.26 7.88
N PRO A 684 12.04 10.53 7.95
CA PRO A 684 13.45 10.88 8.16
C PRO A 684 14.02 10.51 9.54
N SER A 685 13.23 9.90 10.43
CA SER A 685 13.76 9.29 11.65
C SER A 685 14.58 8.03 11.36
N PHE A 686 14.33 7.38 10.21
CA PHE A 686 15.04 6.19 9.78
C PHE A 686 16.38 6.51 9.11
N VAL A 687 17.33 7.02 9.88
CA VAL A 687 18.60 7.56 9.37
C VAL A 687 19.43 6.50 8.64
N SER A 688 19.32 5.19 8.97
CA SER A 688 19.99 4.14 8.20
C SER A 688 19.59 4.14 6.72
N SER A 689 18.36 4.53 6.39
CA SER A 689 17.91 4.62 5.00
C SER A 689 18.64 5.74 4.22
N ALA A 690 18.94 6.88 4.84
CA ALA A 690 19.71 7.94 4.19
C ALA A 690 21.15 7.50 3.86
N PHE A 691 21.82 6.86 4.82
CA PHE A 691 23.18 6.35 4.61
C PHE A 691 23.21 5.19 3.62
N GLY A 692 22.23 4.27 3.68
CA GLY A 692 22.05 3.19 2.71
C GLY A 692 21.83 3.72 1.29
N LEU A 693 20.91 4.67 1.11
CA LEU A 693 20.65 5.31 -0.18
C LEU A 693 21.89 6.01 -0.74
N ALA A 694 22.61 6.76 0.09
CA ALA A 694 23.85 7.42 -0.32
C ALA A 694 24.92 6.41 -0.75
N ARG A 695 25.08 5.29 -0.03
CA ARG A 695 26.05 4.24 -0.36
C ARG A 695 25.73 3.54 -1.68
N VAL A 696 24.47 3.19 -1.89
CA VAL A 696 24.00 2.59 -3.14
C VAL A 696 24.17 3.55 -4.33
N ARG A 697 23.80 4.83 -4.17
CA ARG A 697 24.00 5.86 -5.20
C ARG A 697 25.47 6.09 -5.54
N LEU A 698 26.35 6.12 -4.53
CA LEU A 698 27.80 6.23 -4.75
C LEU A 698 28.34 5.03 -5.52
N THR A 699 27.83 3.83 -5.24
CA THR A 699 28.22 2.60 -5.95
C THR A 699 27.72 2.62 -7.39
N ALA A 700 26.53 3.16 -7.64
CA ALA A 700 25.99 3.37 -8.98
C ALA A 700 26.62 4.56 -9.74
N GLY A 701 27.52 5.33 -9.12
CA GLY A 701 28.17 6.50 -9.70
C GLY A 701 27.37 7.81 -9.60
N ASP A 702 26.19 7.79 -9.01
CA ASP A 702 25.33 8.95 -8.79
C ASP A 702 25.72 9.73 -7.53
N ARG A 703 26.89 10.37 -7.61
CA ARG A 703 27.49 11.10 -6.49
C ARG A 703 26.69 12.33 -6.08
N GLN A 704 26.11 13.06 -7.04
CA GLN A 704 25.40 14.30 -6.76
C GLN A 704 24.16 14.04 -5.90
N ASN A 705 23.36 13.02 -6.25
CA ASN A 705 22.20 12.66 -5.46
C ASN A 705 22.57 11.97 -4.15
N ALA A 706 23.72 11.28 -4.06
CA ALA A 706 24.22 10.76 -2.80
C ALA A 706 24.57 11.88 -1.80
N VAL A 707 25.27 12.92 -2.28
CA VAL A 707 25.58 14.11 -1.48
C VAL A 707 24.28 14.80 -1.04
N HIS A 708 23.34 15.01 -1.94
CA HIS A 708 22.05 15.62 -1.61
C HIS A 708 21.28 14.82 -0.52
N THR A 709 21.29 13.48 -0.59
CA THR A 709 20.68 12.64 0.47
C THR A 709 21.35 12.85 1.82
N LEU A 710 22.68 12.81 1.88
CA LEU A 710 23.42 13.02 3.13
C LEU A 710 23.18 14.43 3.69
N GLU A 711 23.09 15.42 2.81
CA GLU A 711 22.81 16.80 3.16
C GLU A 711 21.34 17.05 3.56
N SER A 712 20.43 16.12 3.27
CA SER A 712 19.03 16.20 3.71
C SER A 712 18.83 15.75 5.16
N VAL A 713 19.84 15.13 5.80
CA VAL A 713 19.77 14.75 7.21
C VAL A 713 19.58 16.00 8.08
N PRO A 714 18.53 16.08 8.92
CA PRO A 714 18.23 17.28 9.71
C PRO A 714 19.29 17.59 10.77
N GLU A 715 19.48 18.87 11.09
CA GLU A 715 20.41 19.35 12.15
C GLU A 715 20.09 18.77 13.53
N ALA A 716 18.82 18.46 13.79
CA ALA A 716 18.39 17.84 15.05
C ALA A 716 18.83 16.37 15.19
N SER A 717 19.29 15.72 14.12
CA SER A 717 19.73 14.33 14.17
C SER A 717 21.10 14.20 14.84
N ILE A 718 21.26 13.22 15.73
CA ILE A 718 22.55 12.85 16.32
C ILE A 718 23.60 12.46 15.26
N HIS A 719 23.16 12.08 14.06
CA HIS A 719 24.00 11.67 12.94
C HIS A 719 24.26 12.79 11.93
N TYR A 720 23.80 14.01 12.18
CA TYR A 720 24.01 15.16 11.29
C TYR A 720 25.49 15.37 10.95
N THR A 721 26.35 15.43 11.98
CA THR A 721 27.79 15.62 11.80
C THR A 721 28.39 14.50 10.96
N ALA A 722 28.02 13.23 11.22
CA ALA A 722 28.51 12.10 10.44
C ALA A 722 28.06 12.17 8.97
N ALA A 723 26.80 12.55 8.71
CA ALA A 723 26.26 12.71 7.36
C ALA A 723 26.98 13.83 6.60
N ARG A 724 27.25 14.96 7.25
CA ARG A 724 28.01 16.06 6.65
C ARG A 724 29.46 15.68 6.36
N VAL A 725 30.11 14.95 7.25
CA VAL A 725 31.46 14.42 6.99
C VAL A 725 31.46 13.46 5.80
N ALA A 726 30.46 12.57 5.72
CA ALA A 726 30.29 11.66 4.60
C ALA A 726 30.03 12.42 3.28
N ALA A 727 29.24 13.49 3.29
CA ALA A 727 28.98 14.32 2.11
C ALA A 727 30.26 15.03 1.61
N VAL A 728 31.08 15.57 2.51
CA VAL A 728 32.40 16.14 2.15
C VAL A 728 33.26 15.09 1.47
N ARG A 729 33.38 13.90 2.06
CA ARG A 729 34.17 12.80 1.47
C ARG A 729 33.60 12.32 0.13
N ALA A 730 32.28 12.25 0.01
CA ALA A 730 31.61 11.90 -1.24
C ALA A 730 31.94 12.87 -2.37
N ARG A 731 32.05 14.17 -2.11
CA ARG A 731 32.45 15.19 -3.12
C ARG A 731 33.91 14.99 -3.59
N LEU A 732 34.81 14.62 -2.68
CA LEU A 732 36.26 14.63 -2.91
C LEU A 732 36.82 13.31 -3.51
N ARG A 733 36.39 12.16 -2.98
CA ARG A 733 37.05 10.87 -3.23
C ARG A 733 36.97 10.45 -4.72
N HIS A 734 38.10 9.92 -5.24
CA HIS A 734 38.26 9.38 -6.60
C HIS A 734 37.99 10.35 -7.78
N ARG A 735 37.90 11.68 -7.58
CA ARG A 735 37.81 12.64 -8.70
C ARG A 735 39.15 12.91 -9.40
N THR A 736 40.26 12.83 -8.67
CA THR A 736 41.61 13.03 -9.21
C THR A 736 42.10 11.88 -10.09
N GLU A 737 41.58 10.65 -9.91
CA GLU A 737 41.92 9.50 -10.77
C GLU A 737 41.33 9.63 -12.17
N ALA A 738 40.08 10.11 -12.29
CA ALA A 738 39.40 10.28 -13.56
C ALA A 738 39.97 11.44 -14.40
N THR A 739 40.40 12.52 -13.74
CA THR A 739 41.04 13.68 -14.40
C THR A 739 42.48 13.39 -14.84
N LEU A 740 43.21 12.51 -14.14
CA LEU A 740 44.56 12.09 -14.53
C LEU A 740 44.58 11.04 -15.67
N GLY A 741 43.49 10.30 -15.87
CA GLY A 741 43.39 9.25 -16.89
C GLY A 741 43.06 9.71 -18.32
N SER A 742 42.51 10.92 -18.50
CA SER A 742 42.05 11.39 -19.82
C SER A 742 43.15 12.04 -20.69
N GLY A 743 44.43 11.96 -20.27
CA GLY A 743 45.55 12.64 -20.94
C GLY A 743 46.36 11.80 -21.93
N ALA A 744 46.02 10.53 -22.17
CA ALA A 744 46.80 9.66 -23.07
C ALA A 744 45.92 8.71 -23.90
N VAL A 745 45.35 9.22 -24.99
CA VAL A 745 44.91 8.38 -26.12
C VAL A 745 45.51 8.96 -27.40
N SER A 746 46.46 8.23 -27.98
CA SER A 746 46.98 8.49 -29.33
C SER A 746 45.88 8.25 -30.38
N PRO A 747 45.88 8.99 -31.51
CA PRO A 747 44.81 8.91 -32.50
C PRO A 747 45.00 7.69 -33.40
N GLY A 748 44.01 6.81 -33.49
CA GLY A 748 44.03 5.74 -34.49
C GLY A 748 43.01 4.64 -34.29
N ALA A 749 41.79 4.83 -34.82
CA ALA A 749 41.02 3.85 -35.59
C ALA A 749 39.57 4.35 -35.74
N VAL A 750 39.23 4.75 -36.96
CA VAL A 750 37.87 5.07 -37.40
C VAL A 750 37.19 3.77 -37.85
N LEU A 751 35.97 3.51 -37.38
CA LEU A 751 34.98 2.72 -38.10
C LEU A 751 33.61 3.43 -38.04
N PRO A 752 32.80 3.41 -39.12
CA PRO A 752 31.70 4.34 -39.31
C PRO A 752 30.33 3.74 -38.93
N GLY A 753 29.40 4.61 -38.49
CA GLY A 753 27.97 4.33 -38.63
C GLY A 753 27.09 4.84 -37.48
N ALA A 754 26.65 6.09 -37.55
CA ALA A 754 25.27 6.52 -37.29
C ALA A 754 25.16 8.06 -37.40
N VAL A 755 24.13 8.51 -38.11
CA VAL A 755 23.84 9.91 -38.47
C VAL A 755 22.89 10.52 -37.42
N SER A 756 23.35 11.58 -36.75
CA SER A 756 22.79 12.89 -36.32
C SER A 756 21.26 13.19 -36.26
N PRO A 757 20.81 14.36 -35.72
CA PRO A 757 21.16 15.08 -34.46
C PRO A 757 19.93 15.71 -33.74
N GLY A 758 20.09 16.23 -32.51
CA GLY A 758 19.12 17.17 -31.93
C GLY A 758 19.37 17.61 -30.48
N SER A 759 19.70 18.90 -30.29
CA SER A 759 19.89 19.66 -29.04
C SER A 759 21.26 19.55 -28.34
N ALA A 760 22.09 20.58 -28.56
CA ALA A 760 23.33 20.83 -27.85
C ALA A 760 23.06 21.53 -26.51
N PRO A 761 23.62 21.07 -25.37
CA PRO A 761 23.76 21.91 -24.20
C PRO A 761 25.05 22.74 -24.32
N SER A 762 24.92 24.04 -24.07
CA SER A 762 26.01 25.02 -23.98
C SER A 762 27.15 24.52 -23.09
N GLY A 763 28.37 24.54 -23.63
CA GLY A 763 29.58 24.03 -22.97
C GLY A 763 29.93 24.77 -21.68
N LYS A 764 29.83 24.07 -20.54
CA LYS A 764 30.68 24.32 -19.37
C LYS A 764 31.91 23.43 -19.49
N ALA A 765 33.10 23.98 -19.29
CA ALA A 765 34.34 23.22 -19.23
C ALA A 765 34.24 22.10 -18.18
N PRO A 766 34.81 20.90 -18.42
CA PRO A 766 34.71 19.74 -17.52
C PRO A 766 35.26 19.99 -16.10
N ASP A 767 36.02 21.08 -15.87
CA ASP A 767 36.64 21.42 -14.59
C ASP A 767 35.80 22.32 -13.65
N ALA A 768 34.79 23.04 -14.16
CA ALA A 768 33.92 23.91 -13.36
C ALA A 768 33.14 23.18 -12.23
N PRO A 769 32.54 21.99 -12.45
CA PRO A 769 31.75 21.32 -11.42
C PRO A 769 32.58 20.74 -10.27
N PHE A 770 33.89 20.57 -10.42
CA PHE A 770 34.75 20.12 -9.31
C PHE A 770 35.21 21.27 -8.41
N LEU A 771 35.47 22.45 -8.98
CA LEU A 771 35.78 23.62 -8.19
C LEU A 771 34.62 24.04 -7.27
N ASP A 772 33.39 23.93 -7.76
CA ASP A 772 32.19 24.19 -6.95
C ASP A 772 32.08 23.16 -5.80
N ASP A 773 32.39 21.88 -6.06
CA ASP A 773 32.42 20.84 -5.03
C ASP A 773 33.54 21.03 -4.00
N LEU A 774 34.72 21.47 -4.41
CA LEU A 774 35.82 21.82 -3.50
C LEU A 774 35.44 23.01 -2.60
N THR A 775 34.80 24.03 -3.18
CA THR A 775 34.34 25.21 -2.46
C THR A 775 33.23 24.84 -1.45
N ALA A 776 32.27 24.03 -1.87
CA ALA A 776 31.20 23.54 -1.00
C ALA A 776 31.74 22.63 0.12
N ALA A 777 32.67 21.71 -0.20
CA ALA A 777 33.34 20.87 0.79
C ALA A 777 34.08 21.69 1.84
N ALA A 778 34.81 22.74 1.42
CA ALA A 778 35.49 23.65 2.33
C ALA A 778 34.52 24.40 3.24
N GLY A 779 33.47 25.02 2.67
CA GLY A 779 32.46 25.72 3.45
C GLY A 779 31.75 24.82 4.47
N GLN A 780 31.54 23.56 4.13
CA GLN A 780 30.95 22.57 5.03
C GLN A 780 31.90 22.17 6.17
N VAL A 781 33.20 22.03 5.92
CA VAL A 781 34.19 21.79 6.99
C VAL A 781 34.27 22.97 7.96
N GLU A 782 34.19 24.21 7.46
CA GLU A 782 34.13 25.42 8.30
C GLU A 782 32.87 25.44 9.17
N ALA A 783 31.70 25.19 8.56
CA ALA A 783 30.42 25.15 9.26
C ALA A 783 30.40 24.10 10.38
N LEU A 784 30.97 22.91 10.15
CA LEU A 784 31.02 21.83 11.14
C LEU A 784 31.80 22.20 12.42
N GLY A 785 32.64 23.23 12.39
CA GLY A 785 33.26 23.80 13.58
C GLY A 785 32.24 24.29 14.62
N GLY A 786 31.10 24.84 14.18
CA GLY A 786 30.00 25.30 15.04
C GLY A 786 29.12 24.18 15.59
N TYR A 787 29.15 22.99 14.97
CA TYR A 787 28.29 21.85 15.31
C TYR A 787 29.03 20.76 16.11
N GLY A 788 30.08 21.12 16.84
CA GLY A 788 30.77 20.23 17.78
C GLY A 788 31.66 19.16 17.13
N LEU A 789 32.01 19.27 15.85
CA LEU A 789 33.06 18.42 15.27
C LEU A 789 34.38 18.66 16.01
N ASP A 790 35.03 17.61 16.49
CA ASP A 790 36.28 17.76 17.22
C ASP A 790 37.41 18.32 16.34
N ALA A 791 38.40 18.95 16.99
CA ALA A 791 39.48 19.64 16.29
C ALA A 791 40.34 18.69 15.44
N VAL A 792 40.51 17.43 15.85
CA VAL A 792 41.31 16.45 15.11
C VAL A 792 40.60 16.06 13.81
N ARG A 793 39.32 15.67 13.88
CA ARG A 793 38.53 15.30 12.69
C ARG A 793 38.36 16.48 11.73
N ARG A 794 38.22 17.70 12.24
CA ARG A 794 38.16 18.91 11.40
C ARG A 794 39.45 19.12 10.62
N GLU A 795 40.60 19.04 11.29
CA GLU A 795 41.90 19.20 10.62
C GLU A 795 42.18 18.05 9.67
N GLN A 796 41.77 16.80 9.99
CA GLN A 796 41.83 15.68 9.04
C GLN A 796 41.05 15.99 7.76
N LEU A 797 39.79 16.42 7.86
CA LEU A 797 39.00 16.79 6.68
C LEU A 797 39.60 17.98 5.93
N SER A 798 40.15 18.95 6.65
CA SER A 798 40.85 20.09 6.04
C SER A 798 42.04 19.63 5.20
N THR A 799 42.82 18.65 5.69
CA THR A 799 43.90 18.05 4.87
C THR A 799 43.37 17.29 3.65
N GLU A 800 42.23 16.60 3.74
CA GLU A 800 41.61 15.92 2.60
C GLU A 800 41.19 16.94 1.51
N VAL A 801 40.51 18.03 1.89
CA VAL A 801 40.06 19.06 0.95
C VAL A 801 41.25 19.80 0.32
N LEU A 802 42.20 20.25 1.13
CA LEU A 802 43.39 20.96 0.64
C LEU A 802 44.28 20.07 -0.23
N GLY A 803 44.39 18.78 0.09
CA GLY A 803 45.12 17.80 -0.71
C GLY A 803 44.51 17.60 -2.09
N CYS A 804 43.19 17.43 -2.15
CA CYS A 804 42.45 17.34 -3.40
C CYS A 804 42.52 18.63 -4.23
N ALA A 805 42.43 19.80 -3.58
CA ALA A 805 42.61 21.09 -4.24
C ALA A 805 44.03 21.24 -4.82
N LEU A 806 45.06 20.77 -4.10
CA LEU A 806 46.44 20.82 -4.56
C LEU A 806 46.65 19.92 -5.78
N ASP A 807 46.12 18.69 -5.76
CA ASP A 807 46.17 17.79 -6.91
C ASP A 807 45.47 18.41 -8.14
N TRP A 808 44.31 19.06 -7.94
CA TRP A 808 43.58 19.75 -9.01
C TRP A 808 44.36 20.93 -9.62
N VAL A 809 45.01 21.73 -8.78
CA VAL A 809 45.88 22.83 -9.25
C VAL A 809 47.07 22.27 -10.03
N LEU A 810 47.71 21.22 -9.52
CA LEU A 810 48.89 20.60 -10.14
C LEU A 810 48.57 19.84 -11.43
N SER A 811 47.34 19.34 -11.61
CA SER A 811 46.90 18.68 -12.84
C SER A 811 46.51 19.66 -13.97
N GLY A 812 46.70 20.96 -13.78
CA GLY A 812 46.42 21.98 -14.80
C GLY A 812 45.01 22.58 -14.75
N GLY A 813 44.24 22.36 -13.67
CA GLY A 813 42.89 22.92 -13.49
C GLY A 813 42.83 24.45 -13.48
N GLN A 814 43.98 25.13 -13.44
CA GLN A 814 44.08 26.59 -13.58
C GLN A 814 43.74 27.11 -14.99
N GLY A 815 43.77 26.27 -16.03
CA GLY A 815 43.44 26.69 -17.41
C GLY A 815 41.98 27.11 -17.62
N ALA A 816 41.09 26.74 -16.69
CA ALA A 816 39.67 27.12 -16.66
C ALA A 816 39.36 28.23 -15.63
N ALA A 817 40.35 28.69 -14.86
CA ALA A 817 40.19 29.75 -13.87
C ALA A 817 40.45 31.13 -14.52
N PRO A 818 39.56 32.13 -14.37
CA PRO A 818 39.87 33.49 -14.81
C PRO A 818 41.12 34.01 -14.07
N PRO A 819 41.98 34.81 -14.73
CA PRO A 819 43.21 35.28 -14.14
C PRO A 819 42.90 36.17 -12.94
N ALA A 820 43.56 35.89 -11.81
CA ALA A 820 43.65 36.73 -10.62
C ALA A 820 42.30 37.17 -10.00
N GLY A 821 41.70 36.27 -9.22
CA GLY A 821 40.55 36.59 -8.35
C GLY A 821 40.50 35.73 -7.10
N GLY A 822 41.42 35.96 -6.15
CA GLY A 822 41.28 35.84 -4.68
C GLY A 822 40.41 34.75 -4.03
N ARG A 823 40.19 33.57 -4.65
CA ARG A 823 39.46 32.49 -3.98
C ARG A 823 40.33 31.86 -2.89
N VAL A 824 39.79 31.85 -1.69
CA VAL A 824 40.41 31.29 -0.49
C VAL A 824 39.63 30.04 -0.12
N LEU A 825 40.36 28.95 0.16
CA LEU A 825 39.81 27.68 0.60
C LEU A 825 40.41 27.35 1.96
N LEU A 826 39.58 27.27 3.02
CA LEU A 826 40.03 27.02 4.40
C LEU A 826 41.15 27.98 4.84
N GLY A 827 40.99 29.27 4.53
CA GLY A 827 41.98 30.31 4.83
C GLY A 827 43.26 30.29 3.97
N SER A 828 43.35 29.42 2.95
CA SER A 828 44.49 29.30 2.05
C SER A 828 44.16 29.77 0.64
N ALA A 829 45.04 30.54 0.00
CA ALA A 829 44.85 30.92 -1.40
C ALA A 829 44.79 29.68 -2.30
N LEU A 830 43.88 29.66 -3.28
CA LEU A 830 43.73 28.57 -4.26
C LEU A 830 44.84 28.60 -5.34
N ASP A 831 46.09 28.56 -4.89
CA ASP A 831 47.30 28.38 -5.70
C ASP A 831 48.21 27.33 -5.04
N GLU A 832 49.20 26.82 -5.77
CA GLU A 832 50.07 25.76 -5.25
C GLU A 832 50.74 26.16 -3.92
N ARG A 833 51.18 27.40 -3.80
CA ARG A 833 51.91 27.90 -2.62
C ARG A 833 51.00 27.99 -1.39
N GLY A 834 49.81 28.56 -1.57
CA GLY A 834 48.80 28.72 -0.54
C GLY A 834 48.29 27.39 -0.02
N LEU A 835 47.95 26.45 -0.92
CA LEU A 835 47.47 25.13 -0.55
C LEU A 835 48.53 24.29 0.18
N ARG A 836 49.80 24.37 -0.24
CA ARG A 836 50.93 23.75 0.46
C ARG A 836 51.14 24.31 1.87
N PHE A 837 51.04 25.64 2.04
CA PHE A 837 51.07 26.26 3.39
C PHE A 837 49.89 25.82 4.25
N GLY A 838 48.69 25.72 3.66
CA GLY A 838 47.49 25.21 4.33
C GLY A 838 47.70 23.77 4.84
N LEU A 839 48.17 22.87 3.99
CA LEU A 839 48.47 21.48 4.35
C LEU A 839 49.53 21.38 5.46
N GLU A 840 50.63 22.13 5.36
CA GLU A 840 51.65 22.19 6.40
C GLU A 840 51.04 22.63 7.75
N ARG A 841 50.23 23.70 7.74
CA ARG A 841 49.57 24.23 8.94
C ARG A 841 48.62 23.19 9.57
N SER A 842 47.81 22.51 8.77
CA SER A 842 46.88 21.50 9.27
C SER A 842 47.60 20.28 9.84
N TYR A 843 48.64 19.75 9.17
CA TYR A 843 49.43 18.64 9.71
C TYR A 843 50.18 19.01 11.00
N ARG A 844 50.73 20.22 11.10
CA ARG A 844 51.34 20.72 12.36
C ARG A 844 50.31 20.88 13.47
N THR A 845 49.05 21.16 13.14
CA THR A 845 47.97 21.22 14.12
C THR A 845 47.55 19.83 14.59
N LEU A 846 47.42 18.87 13.67
CA LEU A 846 47.22 17.46 14.00
C LEU A 846 48.34 16.92 14.90
N ALA A 847 49.60 17.20 14.58
CA ALA A 847 50.75 16.76 15.39
C ALA A 847 50.70 17.28 16.84
N ARG A 848 50.20 18.52 17.05
CA ARG A 848 50.01 19.10 18.39
C ARG A 848 48.88 18.43 19.16
N LEU A 849 47.85 17.96 18.47
CA LEU A 849 46.70 17.28 19.05
C LEU A 849 46.90 15.76 19.21
N ALA A 850 47.95 15.19 18.61
CA ALA A 850 48.23 13.76 18.65
C ALA A 850 48.56 13.27 20.07
N PRO A 851 47.90 12.21 20.56
CA PRO A 851 48.09 11.66 21.90
C PRO A 851 49.41 10.89 22.05
N GLY A 852 49.93 10.30 20.96
CA GLY A 852 51.14 9.48 20.95
C GLY A 852 52.36 10.16 20.33
N GLY A 853 53.56 9.80 20.81
CA GLY A 853 54.83 10.32 20.28
C GLY A 853 55.11 9.89 18.83
N GLU A 854 54.82 8.63 18.48
CA GLU A 854 55.04 8.12 17.11
C GLU A 854 54.10 8.77 16.09
N GLU A 855 52.81 8.87 16.41
CA GLU A 855 51.81 9.55 15.57
C GLU A 855 52.19 11.02 15.34
N ARG A 856 52.67 11.70 16.39
CA ARG A 856 53.16 13.08 16.28
C ARG A 856 54.34 13.18 15.31
N ILE A 857 55.29 12.25 15.36
CA ILE A 857 56.46 12.24 14.47
C ILE A 857 56.00 12.06 13.02
N ASP A 858 55.13 11.08 12.73
CA ASP A 858 54.60 10.85 11.37
C ASP A 858 53.87 12.10 10.82
N LEU A 859 53.04 12.75 11.64
CA LEU A 859 52.34 13.97 11.25
C LEU A 859 53.29 15.15 10.98
N VAL A 860 54.39 15.28 11.72
CA VAL A 860 55.42 16.30 11.46
C VAL A 860 56.18 15.99 10.17
N GLU A 861 56.50 14.72 9.90
CA GLU A 861 57.12 14.29 8.65
C GLU A 861 56.21 14.58 7.44
N ARG A 862 54.91 14.30 7.55
CA ARG A 862 53.89 14.70 6.56
C ARG A 862 53.87 16.22 6.36
N ALA A 863 53.87 17.01 7.43
CA ALA A 863 53.91 18.48 7.32
C ALA A 863 55.14 18.97 6.55
N ASN A 864 56.32 18.38 6.80
CA ASN A 864 57.56 18.75 6.13
C ASN A 864 57.57 18.41 4.64
N ARG A 865 56.85 17.35 4.23
CA ARG A 865 56.71 16.97 2.81
C ARG A 865 55.91 18.00 1.99
N TYR A 866 54.96 18.71 2.62
CA TYR A 866 54.14 19.71 1.94
C TYR A 866 54.67 21.15 2.04
N ARG A 867 55.72 21.41 2.84
CA ARG A 867 56.32 22.74 3.00
C ARG A 867 56.62 23.44 1.65
N PRO A 868 56.23 24.70 1.42
CA PRO A 868 56.56 25.44 0.19
C PRO A 868 58.06 25.71 0.03
N ARG A 869 58.56 25.83 -1.20
CA ARG A 869 59.95 26.27 -1.45
C ARG A 869 60.09 27.76 -1.15
N THR A 870 60.83 28.10 -0.10
CA THR A 870 61.42 29.44 0.04
C THR A 870 62.69 29.46 -0.79
N TRP A 871 62.71 30.22 -1.88
CA TRP A 871 63.97 30.56 -2.53
C TRP A 871 64.78 31.37 -1.51
N VAL A 872 65.93 30.84 -1.10
CA VAL A 872 66.98 31.62 -0.44
C VAL A 872 67.95 32.06 -1.52
#